data_AF-A0AA38MYJ9-F1
#
_entry.id   AF-A0AA38MYJ9-F1
#
_cell.length_a   1.000
_cell.length_b   1.000
_cell.length_c   1.000
_cell.angle_alpha   90.00
_cell.angle_beta   90.00
_cell.angle_gamma   90.00
#
_symmetry.space_group_name_H-M   'P 1'
#
loop_
_entity.id
_entity.type
_entity.pdbx_description
1 polymer ?
#
loop_
_entity_poly.entity_id
_entity_poly.type
_entity_poly.pdbx_seq_one_letter_code
_entity_poly.pdbx_strand_id
1 'polypeptide(L)'
;MTSVIPRLIKPYMRLLQETQNLRLEVCSASEITCTCLNRSTMLSVLVVRFHKLEQICLNICVCRPVAAQLVGLGLFPCAPLQPSLAVDIRLLNFVSRLFLKISPNNTAISNTLDEFLQAQGYQMKGEDPLRRRFGSALQWFNSLLHATTQFVDSIVAVTRDSLNVSDDTLDVQSNESASESHSSEEDESEPRKRTRPDPDSASLPLTRPSEYLRARCPLCFGGSSTMSKELSAIVCLDACFTQKHNKQKYRDPPREHPKTVFIPEDDVVIWEAFVAEVRPPRPAKDFEDGLKVPNAILDECERSFTAADGSREKASTQFFDSTALMGLLCRHDRVLWLVNMTTPGERQHYALALLDMLFKHIPLFWTVGVLYDVCVKWGFLADYLDRISFAISVFHAYGHGWACQCVYHPRKCKGFGLSDGEGCERFWLSISKLIAYLRVCGHHTRLYTLDSQVQHLDNEGLMGLGKWIARKWHSAEVKRAEGDRDVKESEESPDFLRQQWAAQVAAQTKPPPRQSKNAGKKAVEEAVRLQKVRDSLTERIAKLEDVICDVDADPVDYAGAEDRLLGLKQQLDSCKSKLSRAERALGVQNQLHYRHLANSAYINHRINARALKIRLRERLCARKFERTRIERAARRQQYNGKSSPCWTLQKI
;
A
#
# COMPACT_ATOMS: atom_id res chain seq x y z
N MET A 1 12.33 -27.13 22.54
CA MET A 1 12.79 -25.74 22.80
C MET A 1 11.64 -24.81 23.08
N THR A 2 10.48 -24.94 22.43
CA THR A 2 9.29 -24.09 22.62
C THR A 2 8.87 -23.91 24.08
N SER A 3 8.82 -24.97 24.90
CA SER A 3 8.54 -24.87 26.34
C SER A 3 9.70 -24.36 27.19
N VAL A 4 10.92 -24.33 26.63
CA VAL A 4 12.16 -23.95 27.33
C VAL A 4 12.46 -22.46 27.15
N ILE A 5 12.22 -21.89 25.97
CA ILE A 5 12.51 -20.48 25.66
C ILE A 5 11.91 -19.51 26.69
N PRO A 6 10.62 -19.62 27.11
CA PRO A 6 10.06 -18.72 28.13
C PRO A 6 10.84 -18.75 29.46
N ARG A 7 11.39 -19.91 29.84
CA ARG A 7 12.21 -20.06 31.07
C ARG A 7 13.59 -19.44 30.94
N LEU A 8 14.07 -19.17 29.72
CA LEU A 8 15.37 -18.55 29.46
C LEU A 8 15.33 -17.02 29.40
N ILE A 9 14.15 -16.40 29.35
CA ILE A 9 14.00 -14.93 29.27
C ILE A 9 14.67 -14.25 30.47
N LYS A 10 14.32 -14.65 31.71
CA LYS A 10 14.91 -14.06 32.93
C LYS A 10 16.42 -14.29 33.03
N PRO A 11 16.97 -15.51 32.83
CA PRO A 11 18.41 -15.73 32.76
C PRO A 11 19.11 -14.86 31.72
N TYR A 12 18.52 -14.70 30.54
CA TYR A 12 19.09 -13.89 29.48
C TYR A 12 19.10 -12.39 29.82
N MET A 13 18.01 -11.86 30.39
CA MET A 13 17.97 -10.46 30.84
C MET A 13 18.98 -10.19 31.95
N ARG A 14 19.15 -11.12 32.89
CA ARG A 14 20.18 -11.02 33.95
C ARG A 14 21.59 -11.01 33.34
N LEU A 15 21.88 -11.90 32.40
CA LEU A 15 23.14 -11.90 31.66
C LEU A 15 23.40 -10.54 31.02
N LEU A 16 22.41 -9.96 30.32
CA LEU A 16 22.56 -8.65 29.69
C LEU A 16 22.83 -7.54 30.72
N GLN A 17 22.18 -7.60 31.88
CA GLN A 17 22.41 -6.64 32.96
C GLN A 17 23.83 -6.73 33.52
N GLU A 18 24.28 -7.93 33.90
CA GLU A 18 25.60 -8.18 34.50
C GLU A 18 26.74 -7.85 33.54
N THR A 19 26.56 -8.14 32.24
CA THR A 19 27.59 -7.94 31.22
C THR A 19 27.52 -6.59 30.52
N GLN A 20 26.63 -5.67 30.95
CA GLN A 20 26.35 -4.40 30.26
C GLN A 20 26.10 -4.59 28.76
N ASN A 21 25.11 -5.41 28.42
CA ASN A 21 24.77 -5.83 27.06
C ASN A 21 25.90 -6.57 26.34
N LEU A 22 26.47 -7.60 27.01
CA LEU A 22 27.54 -8.46 26.52
C LEU A 22 28.88 -7.74 26.26
N ARG A 23 29.02 -6.49 26.71
CA ARG A 23 30.26 -5.70 26.61
C ARG A 23 31.36 -6.26 27.51
N LEU A 24 30.99 -6.69 28.71
CA LEU A 24 31.89 -7.26 29.71
C LEU A 24 31.85 -8.79 29.65
N GLU A 25 32.92 -9.41 30.14
CA GLU A 25 32.94 -10.86 30.39
C GLU A 25 32.06 -11.23 31.58
N VAL A 26 31.60 -12.47 31.60
CA VAL A 26 30.81 -13.00 32.72
C VAL A 26 31.73 -13.17 33.93
N CYS A 27 31.56 -12.33 34.96
CA CYS A 27 32.45 -12.29 36.13
C CYS A 27 32.33 -13.52 37.06
N SER A 28 31.19 -14.22 37.04
CA SER A 28 30.96 -15.55 37.65
C SER A 28 29.50 -15.94 37.41
N ALA A 29 29.23 -17.18 37.02
CA ALA A 29 27.85 -17.64 36.90
C ALA A 29 27.22 -17.65 38.31
N SER A 30 26.10 -16.95 38.50
CA SER A 30 25.36 -17.04 39.76
C SER A 30 25.06 -18.51 40.04
N GLU A 31 25.53 -19.05 41.17
CA GLU A 31 25.28 -20.44 41.52
C GLU A 31 23.78 -20.66 41.66
N ILE A 32 23.19 -21.37 40.69
CA ILE A 32 21.80 -21.82 40.81
C ILE A 32 21.78 -22.79 42.01
N THR A 33 21.11 -22.44 43.10
CA THR A 33 21.02 -23.32 44.27
C THR A 33 20.29 -24.62 43.90
N CYS A 34 20.94 -25.78 44.11
CA CYS A 34 20.33 -27.10 43.88
C CYS A 34 19.94 -27.69 45.23
N THR A 35 18.67 -28.08 45.36
CA THR A 35 18.13 -28.79 46.53
C THR A 35 18.08 -30.31 46.32
N CYS A 36 18.66 -30.77 45.21
CA CYS A 36 18.50 -32.11 44.64
C CYS A 36 19.42 -33.20 45.24
N LEU A 37 20.21 -32.88 46.29
CA LEU A 37 21.07 -33.81 47.03
C LEU A 37 21.83 -34.81 46.11
N ASN A 38 22.65 -34.30 45.19
CA ASN A 38 23.59 -35.04 44.33
C ASN A 38 23.02 -35.98 43.24
N ARG A 39 21.73 -35.92 42.89
CA ARG A 39 21.22 -36.55 41.65
C ARG A 39 21.52 -35.70 40.40
N SER A 40 22.79 -35.44 40.14
CA SER A 40 23.25 -34.68 38.96
C SER A 40 23.95 -35.58 37.95
N THR A 41 23.64 -35.41 36.68
CA THR A 41 24.39 -36.04 35.58
C THR A 41 25.44 -35.05 35.07
N MET A 42 26.66 -35.51 34.80
CA MET A 42 27.67 -34.68 34.16
C MET A 42 27.45 -34.70 32.64
N LEU A 43 27.34 -33.52 32.02
CA LEU A 43 27.21 -33.37 30.58
C LEU A 43 28.40 -32.59 30.04
N SER A 44 29.06 -33.15 29.03
CA SER A 44 30.15 -32.50 28.31
C SER A 44 29.62 -31.81 27.05
N VAL A 45 29.94 -30.53 26.86
CA VAL A 45 29.43 -29.71 25.75
C VAL A 45 30.61 -29.04 25.03
N LEU A 46 30.64 -29.16 23.71
CA LEU A 46 31.61 -28.43 22.88
C LEU A 46 31.14 -26.97 22.71
N VAL A 47 32.00 -26.01 23.01
CA VAL A 47 31.70 -24.59 22.96
C VAL A 47 32.41 -23.95 21.78
N VAL A 48 31.65 -23.23 20.96
CA VAL A 48 32.15 -22.48 19.82
C VAL A 48 32.15 -20.99 20.15
N ARG A 49 33.34 -20.39 20.21
CA ARG A 49 33.55 -18.94 20.37
C ARG A 49 34.18 -18.34 19.12
N PHE A 50 34.29 -17.01 19.09
CA PHE A 50 34.94 -16.31 17.98
C PHE A 50 36.38 -16.74 17.70
N HIS A 51 37.16 -17.04 18.74
CA HIS A 51 38.61 -17.23 18.65
C HIS A 51 39.11 -18.57 19.22
N LYS A 52 38.19 -19.45 19.63
CA LYS A 52 38.55 -20.76 20.19
C LYS A 52 37.40 -21.77 20.20
N LEU A 53 37.78 -23.04 20.24
CA LEU A 53 36.93 -24.15 20.66
C LEU A 53 37.35 -24.64 22.04
N GLU A 54 36.39 -24.90 22.92
CA GLU A 54 36.66 -25.47 24.25
C GLU A 54 35.59 -26.48 24.65
N GLN A 55 35.95 -27.43 25.51
CA GLN A 55 35.01 -28.39 26.08
C GLN A 55 34.69 -27.96 27.51
N ILE A 56 33.40 -27.84 27.84
CA ILE A 56 32.95 -27.57 29.22
C ILE A 56 32.17 -28.77 29.76
N CYS A 57 32.25 -28.99 31.07
CA CYS A 57 31.48 -30.00 31.77
C CYS A 57 30.50 -29.32 32.73
N LEU A 58 29.22 -29.65 32.63
CA LEU A 58 28.16 -29.10 33.46
C LEU A 58 27.47 -30.20 34.26
N ASN A 59 27.18 -29.92 35.52
CA ASN A 59 26.35 -30.78 36.35
C ASN A 59 24.88 -30.40 36.13
N ILE A 60 24.13 -31.28 35.45
CA ILE A 60 22.74 -31.04 35.06
C ILE A 60 21.80 -31.83 35.98
N CYS A 61 20.71 -31.20 36.37
CA CYS A 61 19.62 -31.80 37.14
C CYS A 61 18.32 -31.03 36.88
N VAL A 62 17.20 -31.49 37.43
CA VAL A 62 15.90 -30.81 37.27
C VAL A 62 15.94 -29.36 37.79
N CYS A 63 16.64 -29.11 38.90
CA CYS A 63 16.79 -27.77 39.48
C CYS A 63 17.80 -26.89 38.72
N ARG A 64 18.72 -27.48 37.95
CA ARG A 64 19.74 -26.78 37.15
C ARG A 64 19.64 -27.19 35.69
N PRO A 65 18.64 -26.70 34.93
CA PRO A 65 18.51 -27.02 33.51
C PRO A 65 19.73 -26.55 32.72
N VAL A 66 20.25 -27.41 31.84
CA VAL A 66 21.45 -27.12 31.04
C VAL A 66 21.35 -25.81 30.26
N ALA A 67 20.21 -25.53 29.64
CA ALA A 67 20.02 -24.34 28.83
C ALA A 67 20.10 -23.05 29.66
N ALA A 68 19.58 -23.06 30.90
CA ALA A 68 19.67 -21.92 31.80
C ALA A 68 21.11 -21.68 32.28
N GLN A 69 21.83 -22.77 32.61
CA GLN A 69 23.24 -22.70 32.98
C GLN A 69 24.10 -22.13 31.84
N LEU A 70 23.91 -22.63 30.62
CA LEU A 70 24.63 -22.16 29.44
C LEU A 70 24.36 -20.68 29.16
N VAL A 71 23.08 -20.25 29.20
CA VAL A 71 22.73 -18.82 29.01
C VAL A 71 23.39 -17.96 30.08
N GLY A 72 23.42 -18.39 31.34
CA GLY A 72 24.15 -17.68 32.40
C GLY A 72 25.66 -17.57 32.15
N LEU A 73 26.24 -18.50 31.39
CA LEU A 73 27.65 -18.48 30.96
C LEU A 73 27.90 -17.67 29.67
N GLY A 74 26.88 -17.01 29.12
CA GLY A 74 26.98 -16.31 27.83
C GLY A 74 26.97 -17.24 26.61
N LEU A 75 26.51 -18.48 26.78
CA LEU A 75 26.47 -19.51 25.74
C LEU A 75 25.02 -19.91 25.42
N PHE A 76 24.75 -20.29 24.18
CA PHE A 76 23.43 -20.75 23.76
C PHE A 76 23.49 -22.17 23.17
N PRO A 77 22.70 -23.12 23.67
CA PRO A 77 22.77 -24.52 23.24
C PRO A 77 22.13 -24.79 21.87
N CYS A 78 22.66 -25.77 21.14
CA CYS A 78 22.05 -26.28 19.91
C CYS A 78 20.78 -27.13 20.15
N ALA A 79 20.59 -27.64 21.38
CA ALA A 79 19.46 -28.48 21.79
C ALA A 79 19.04 -28.19 23.25
N PRO A 80 17.75 -28.31 23.61
CA PRO A 80 17.21 -27.81 24.87
C PRO A 80 17.66 -28.59 26.11
N LEU A 81 17.81 -29.91 25.97
CA LEU A 81 17.92 -30.84 27.11
C LEU A 81 19.28 -31.51 27.20
N GLN A 82 19.84 -31.92 26.06
CA GLN A 82 21.14 -32.57 25.96
C GLN A 82 21.94 -31.99 24.77
N PRO A 83 22.41 -30.75 24.87
CA PRO A 83 23.20 -30.13 23.81
C PRO A 83 24.57 -30.79 23.68
N SER A 84 24.91 -31.25 22.47
CA SER A 84 26.30 -31.62 22.14
C SER A 84 27.19 -30.39 21.92
N LEU A 85 26.59 -29.24 21.63
CA LEU A 85 27.27 -28.02 21.21
C LEU A 85 26.55 -26.80 21.77
N ALA A 86 27.31 -25.80 22.19
CA ALA A 86 26.81 -24.47 22.53
C ALA A 86 27.65 -23.41 21.80
N VAL A 87 27.02 -22.29 21.45
CA VAL A 87 27.66 -21.19 20.71
C VAL A 87 27.66 -19.95 21.59
N ASP A 88 28.76 -19.19 21.55
CA ASP A 88 28.83 -17.87 22.18
C ASP A 88 27.68 -16.97 21.71
N ILE A 89 26.93 -16.40 22.67
CA ILE A 89 25.82 -15.50 22.39
C ILE A 89 26.28 -14.27 21.60
N ARG A 90 27.52 -13.77 21.81
CA ARG A 90 28.07 -12.65 21.04
C ARG A 90 28.19 -13.02 19.56
N LEU A 91 28.62 -14.24 19.26
CA LEU A 91 28.73 -14.75 17.90
C LEU A 91 27.36 -14.93 17.26
N LEU A 92 26.39 -15.51 17.98
CA LEU A 92 25.02 -15.63 17.48
C LEU A 92 24.37 -14.26 17.24
N ASN A 93 24.59 -13.28 18.12
CA ASN A 93 24.10 -11.92 17.97
C ASN A 93 24.74 -11.23 16.74
N PHE A 94 26.05 -11.39 16.54
CA PHE A 94 26.74 -10.90 15.35
C PHE A 94 26.15 -11.48 14.07
N VAL A 95 25.98 -12.80 14.00
CA VAL A 95 25.43 -13.47 12.80
C VAL A 95 23.96 -13.10 12.57
N SER A 96 23.16 -12.99 13.64
CA SER A 96 21.77 -12.55 13.53
C SER A 96 21.66 -11.15 12.92
N ARG A 97 22.56 -10.23 13.31
CA ARG A 97 22.65 -8.87 12.72
C ARG A 97 23.18 -8.88 11.29
N LEU A 98 24.16 -9.72 11.00
CA LEU A 98 24.70 -9.89 9.65
C LEU A 98 23.59 -10.34 8.67
N PHE A 99 22.74 -11.27 9.07
CA PHE A 99 21.62 -11.77 8.26
C PHE A 99 20.48 -10.75 8.04
N LEU A 100 20.50 -9.59 8.69
CA LEU A 100 19.63 -8.45 8.35
C LEU A 100 20.24 -7.55 7.26
N LYS A 101 21.55 -7.71 7.01
CA LYS A 101 22.32 -6.95 6.01
C LYS A 101 22.59 -7.77 4.76
N ILE A 102 22.75 -9.09 4.86
CA ILE A 102 22.91 -10.03 3.74
C ILE A 102 21.82 -11.10 3.75
N SER A 103 21.74 -11.92 2.70
CA SER A 103 20.81 -13.06 2.67
C SER A 103 21.26 -14.16 3.65
N PRO A 104 20.36 -14.71 4.48
CA PRO A 104 20.72 -15.74 5.46
C PRO A 104 21.37 -16.97 4.81
N ASN A 105 22.55 -17.37 5.32
CA ASN A 105 23.27 -18.54 4.81
C ASN A 105 24.07 -19.22 5.93
N ASN A 106 23.45 -20.21 6.57
CA ASN A 106 24.08 -20.98 7.65
C ASN A 106 25.29 -21.78 7.16
N THR A 107 25.27 -22.27 5.91
CA THR A 107 26.40 -23.02 5.33
C THR A 107 27.63 -22.14 5.22
N ALA A 108 27.49 -20.94 4.65
CA ALA A 108 28.62 -20.01 4.50
C ALA A 108 29.23 -19.66 5.86
N ILE A 109 28.41 -19.26 6.84
CA ILE A 109 28.91 -18.91 8.17
C ILE A 109 29.60 -20.10 8.85
N SER A 110 29.03 -21.30 8.73
CA SER A 110 29.58 -22.47 9.41
C SER A 110 30.90 -22.92 8.79
N ASN A 111 30.99 -22.93 7.46
CA ASN A 111 32.23 -23.27 6.75
C ASN A 111 33.32 -22.24 7.02
N THR A 112 32.99 -20.94 6.94
CA THR A 112 33.96 -19.88 7.25
C THR A 112 34.46 -19.98 8.68
N LEU A 113 33.59 -20.28 9.65
CA LEU A 113 33.99 -20.42 11.05
C LEU A 113 34.83 -21.68 11.28
N ASP A 114 34.51 -22.79 10.61
CA ASP A 114 35.31 -24.02 10.66
C ASP A 114 36.71 -23.80 10.07
N GLU A 115 36.81 -23.26 8.86
CA GLU A 115 38.07 -22.91 8.20
C GLU A 115 38.91 -21.92 9.03
N PHE A 116 38.27 -20.90 9.60
CA PHE A 116 38.93 -19.91 10.45
C PHE A 116 39.53 -20.54 11.71
N LEU A 117 38.76 -21.40 12.41
CA LEU A 117 39.23 -22.08 13.61
C LEU A 117 40.28 -23.16 13.28
N GLN A 118 40.15 -23.82 12.13
CA GLN A 118 41.14 -24.78 11.62
C GLN A 118 42.50 -24.12 11.36
N ALA A 119 42.51 -22.92 10.77
CA ALA A 119 43.73 -22.14 10.58
C ALA A 119 44.42 -21.76 11.92
N GLN A 120 43.67 -21.75 13.03
CA GLN A 120 44.18 -21.51 14.38
C GLN A 120 44.55 -22.80 15.14
N GLY A 121 44.49 -23.96 14.48
CA GLY A 121 44.85 -25.26 15.06
C GLY A 121 43.71 -26.01 15.76
N TYR A 122 42.47 -25.50 15.72
CA TYR A 122 41.32 -26.22 16.26
C TYR A 122 40.74 -27.18 15.21
N GLN A 123 40.40 -28.41 15.60
CA GLN A 123 39.80 -29.38 14.68
C GLN A 123 38.44 -29.86 15.19
N MET A 124 37.41 -29.72 14.35
CA MET A 124 36.10 -30.33 14.59
C MET A 124 36.00 -31.67 13.87
N LYS A 125 35.43 -32.68 14.52
CA LYS A 125 35.25 -34.02 13.93
C LYS A 125 33.92 -34.12 13.16
N GLY A 126 33.96 -34.70 11.96
CA GLY A 126 32.79 -35.03 11.13
C GLY A 126 32.72 -34.27 9.80
N GLU A 127 31.84 -34.70 8.89
CA GLU A 127 31.70 -34.10 7.54
C GLU A 127 30.93 -32.77 7.53
N ASP A 128 30.03 -32.54 8.49
CA ASP A 128 29.28 -31.29 8.67
C ASP A 128 29.22 -30.95 10.17
N PRO A 129 30.36 -30.59 10.78
CA PRO A 129 30.46 -30.52 12.23
C PRO A 129 29.58 -29.41 12.81
N LEU A 130 29.34 -28.32 12.08
CA LEU A 130 28.79 -27.10 12.65
C LEU A 130 27.42 -26.70 12.08
N ARG A 131 27.14 -26.88 10.78
CA ARG A 131 26.02 -26.20 10.11
C ARG A 131 24.66 -26.44 10.74
N ARG A 132 24.30 -27.71 10.99
CA ARG A 132 23.00 -28.05 11.58
C ARG A 132 22.89 -27.58 13.03
N ARG A 133 23.95 -27.79 13.82
CA ARG A 133 23.96 -27.47 15.25
C ARG A 133 23.98 -25.96 15.49
N PHE A 134 24.80 -25.23 14.73
CA PHE A 134 24.85 -23.78 14.71
C PHE A 134 23.55 -23.18 14.20
N GLY A 135 23.01 -23.69 13.09
CA GLY A 135 21.72 -23.24 12.56
C GLY A 135 20.59 -23.40 13.58
N SER A 136 20.54 -24.53 14.29
CA SER A 136 19.59 -24.75 15.40
C SER A 136 19.81 -23.75 16.54
N ALA A 137 21.04 -23.58 17.02
CA ALA A 137 21.37 -22.63 18.09
C ALA A 137 20.96 -21.20 17.69
N LEU A 138 21.29 -20.76 16.48
CA LEU A 138 20.95 -19.45 15.94
C LEU A 138 19.43 -19.25 15.82
N GLN A 139 18.71 -20.25 15.32
CA GLN A 139 17.25 -20.19 15.22
C GLN A 139 16.61 -19.97 16.58
N TRP A 140 16.94 -20.80 17.56
CA TRP A 140 16.35 -20.75 18.89
C TRP A 140 16.81 -19.53 19.69
N PHE A 141 18.04 -19.06 19.47
CA PHE A 141 18.51 -17.80 20.02
C PHE A 141 17.69 -16.62 19.50
N ASN A 142 17.41 -16.57 18.20
CA ASN A 142 16.52 -15.54 17.64
C ASN A 142 15.10 -15.62 18.22
N SER A 143 14.57 -16.83 18.48
CA SER A 143 13.31 -16.99 19.20
C SER A 143 13.39 -16.45 20.64
N LEU A 144 14.51 -16.63 21.35
CA LEU A 144 14.73 -16.05 22.68
C LEU A 144 14.78 -14.51 22.62
N LEU A 145 15.48 -13.93 21.64
CA LEU A 145 15.52 -12.48 21.46
C LEU A 145 14.11 -11.91 21.32
N HIS A 146 13.31 -12.51 20.44
CA HIS A 146 11.94 -12.04 20.17
C HIS A 146 11.00 -12.26 21.36
N ALA A 147 11.10 -13.40 22.04
CA ALA A 147 10.34 -13.66 23.27
C ALA A 147 10.71 -12.68 24.39
N THR A 148 11.98 -12.29 24.48
CA THR A 148 12.45 -11.28 25.45
C THR A 148 11.89 -9.90 25.10
N THR A 149 11.91 -9.51 23.82
CA THR A 149 11.26 -8.26 23.38
C THR A 149 9.78 -8.24 23.70
N GLN A 150 9.05 -9.32 23.40
CA GLN A 150 7.62 -9.43 23.69
C GLN A 150 7.34 -9.35 25.21
N PHE A 151 8.17 -9.98 26.03
CA PHE A 151 8.08 -9.89 27.48
C PHE A 151 8.25 -8.43 27.96
N VAL A 152 9.25 -7.71 27.45
CA VAL A 152 9.45 -6.29 27.77
C VAL A 152 8.26 -5.44 27.30
N ASP A 153 7.77 -5.65 26.08
CA ASP A 153 6.60 -4.93 25.55
C ASP A 153 5.36 -5.16 26.42
N SER A 154 5.14 -6.39 26.90
CA SER A 154 4.02 -6.72 27.77
C SER A 154 4.07 -5.98 29.11
N ILE A 155 5.27 -5.86 29.71
CA ILE A 155 5.46 -5.08 30.94
C ILE A 155 5.18 -3.60 30.66
N VAL A 156 5.71 -3.07 29.56
CA VAL A 156 5.50 -1.67 29.18
C VAL A 156 4.01 -1.37 28.94
N ALA A 157 3.27 -2.29 28.31
CA ALA A 157 1.83 -2.16 28.10
C ALA A 157 1.07 -2.09 29.42
N VAL A 158 1.30 -3.04 30.34
CA VAL A 158 0.67 -3.05 31.67
C VAL A 158 0.95 -1.76 32.45
N THR A 159 2.19 -1.26 32.40
CA THR A 159 2.53 0.01 33.05
C THR A 159 1.81 1.20 32.42
N ARG A 160 1.67 1.24 31.09
CA ARG A 160 0.90 2.29 30.40
C ARG A 160 -0.57 2.27 30.78
N ASP A 161 -1.17 1.10 30.83
CA ASP A 161 -2.57 0.96 31.22
C ASP A 161 -2.78 1.42 32.67
N SER A 162 -1.84 1.06 33.57
CA SER A 162 -1.85 1.54 34.95
C SER A 162 -1.75 3.06 35.08
N LEU A 163 -0.97 3.72 34.20
CA LEU A 163 -0.82 5.17 34.17
C LEU A 163 -2.03 5.89 33.53
N ASN A 164 -2.69 5.27 32.56
CA ASN A 164 -3.89 5.85 31.93
C ASN A 164 -5.08 5.86 32.90
N VAL A 165 -5.20 4.85 33.78
CA VAL A 165 -6.24 4.81 34.83
C VAL A 165 -6.13 5.98 35.82
N SER A 166 -4.94 6.55 36.01
CA SER A 166 -4.76 7.75 36.84
C SER A 166 -5.14 9.07 36.16
N ASP A 167 -5.19 9.13 34.82
CA ASP A 167 -5.50 10.37 34.08
C ASP A 167 -7.02 10.54 33.87
N ASP A 168 -7.77 9.44 33.82
CA ASP A 168 -9.26 9.47 33.73
C ASP A 168 -9.95 9.95 35.03
N THR A 169 -9.22 10.11 36.14
CA THR A 169 -9.79 10.63 37.41
C THR A 169 -9.91 12.15 37.48
N LEU A 170 -9.47 12.90 36.45
CA LEU A 170 -9.57 14.36 36.43
C LEU A 170 -10.67 14.92 35.50
N ASP A 171 -11.39 14.10 34.74
CA ASP A 171 -12.36 14.61 33.75
C ASP A 171 -13.77 13.96 33.79
N VAL A 172 -14.14 13.29 34.88
CA VAL A 172 -15.51 12.76 35.07
C VAL A 172 -16.09 13.17 36.43
N GLN A 173 -16.40 14.46 36.56
CA GLN A 173 -17.51 14.90 37.41
C GLN A 173 -18.65 15.36 36.51
N SER A 174 -19.47 14.42 36.04
CA SER A 174 -20.91 14.58 35.80
C SER A 174 -21.45 13.42 34.96
N ASN A 175 -21.81 12.32 35.62
CA ASN A 175 -23.13 11.68 35.52
C ASN A 175 -23.08 10.30 36.16
N GLU A 176 -23.55 10.25 37.40
CA GLU A 176 -24.04 9.03 38.01
C GLU A 176 -25.36 8.63 37.35
N SER A 177 -25.45 7.41 36.84
CA SER A 177 -26.64 6.57 37.00
C SER A 177 -26.35 5.11 36.64
N ALA A 178 -26.26 4.33 37.71
CA ALA A 178 -26.60 2.92 37.88
C ALA A 178 -27.02 2.08 36.66
N SER A 179 -26.36 0.93 36.50
CA SER A 179 -27.06 -0.36 36.52
C SER A 179 -26.11 -1.51 36.84
N GLU A 180 -26.48 -2.28 37.85
CA GLU A 180 -25.81 -3.47 38.37
C GLU A 180 -26.18 -4.76 37.60
N SER A 181 -25.32 -5.77 37.77
CA SER A 181 -25.56 -7.23 37.62
C SER A 181 -25.58 -7.78 36.18
N HIS A 182 -25.12 -9.00 35.87
CA HIS A 182 -24.86 -10.21 36.65
C HIS A 182 -23.85 -11.11 35.88
N SER A 183 -23.04 -11.85 36.63
CA SER A 183 -22.15 -12.93 36.19
C SER A 183 -22.89 -14.23 35.84
N SER A 184 -22.48 -14.94 34.79
CA SER A 184 -22.57 -16.41 34.74
C SER A 184 -21.59 -17.01 33.72
N GLU A 185 -21.07 -18.18 34.10
CA GLU A 185 -19.96 -18.94 33.55
C GLU A 185 -20.29 -19.77 32.29
N GLU A 186 -19.21 -20.06 31.54
CA GLU A 186 -18.83 -21.24 30.73
C GLU A 186 -19.89 -22.08 29.97
N ASP A 187 -19.68 -22.26 28.65
CA ASP A 187 -19.75 -23.60 28.01
C ASP A 187 -18.96 -23.69 26.68
N GLU A 188 -18.49 -24.91 26.39
CA GLU A 188 -17.48 -25.30 25.40
C GLU A 188 -17.95 -25.45 23.93
N SER A 189 -17.01 -25.19 23.03
CA SER A 189 -16.68 -25.84 21.73
C SER A 189 -17.76 -26.23 20.69
N GLU A 190 -17.76 -25.50 19.57
CA GLU A 190 -17.83 -26.05 18.19
C GLU A 190 -17.32 -25.00 17.16
N PRO A 191 -16.68 -25.39 16.03
CA PRO A 191 -16.04 -24.44 15.11
C PRO A 191 -17.09 -23.76 14.22
N ARG A 192 -17.57 -22.58 14.63
CA ARG A 192 -18.42 -21.72 13.79
C ARG A 192 -17.67 -21.29 12.53
N LYS A 193 -18.26 -21.53 11.35
CA LYS A 193 -17.83 -20.94 10.07
C LYS A 193 -17.73 -19.42 10.25
N ARG A 194 -16.53 -18.85 10.12
CA ARG A 194 -16.30 -17.40 10.16
C ARG A 194 -16.85 -16.77 8.89
N THR A 195 -18.09 -16.30 8.94
CA THR A 195 -18.59 -15.26 8.03
C THR A 195 -18.02 -13.89 8.45
N ARG A 196 -18.03 -12.91 7.53
CA ARG A 196 -17.61 -11.53 7.81
C ARG A 196 -18.25 -11.09 9.14
N PRO A 197 -17.48 -10.61 10.14
CA PRO A 197 -18.06 -9.95 11.29
C PRO A 197 -18.93 -8.82 10.76
N ASP A 198 -20.18 -8.77 11.19
CA ASP A 198 -21.04 -7.62 10.93
C ASP A 198 -20.25 -6.38 11.38
N PRO A 199 -20.08 -5.33 10.56
CA PRO A 199 -19.46 -4.09 11.02
C PRO A 199 -20.18 -3.49 12.24
N ASP A 200 -21.44 -3.90 12.47
CA ASP A 200 -22.25 -3.57 13.65
C ASP A 200 -22.09 -4.53 14.84
N SER A 201 -21.19 -5.53 14.78
CA SER A 201 -20.75 -6.29 15.96
C SER A 201 -19.80 -5.41 16.79
N ALA A 202 -20.40 -4.41 17.45
CA ALA A 202 -19.77 -3.25 18.03
C ALA A 202 -18.69 -3.62 19.07
N SER A 203 -17.43 -3.70 18.62
CA SER A 203 -16.35 -3.16 19.42
C SER A 203 -16.57 -1.65 19.54
N LEU A 204 -16.36 -1.09 20.74
CA LEU A 204 -16.50 0.35 20.96
C LEU A 204 -15.66 1.10 19.91
N PRO A 205 -16.21 2.15 19.25
CA PRO A 205 -15.47 2.93 18.28
C PRO A 205 -14.13 3.38 18.84
N LEU A 206 -13.04 3.08 18.12
CA LEU A 206 -11.71 3.48 18.55
C LEU A 206 -11.64 5.01 18.65
N THR A 207 -11.21 5.53 19.80
CA THR A 207 -10.96 6.97 20.01
C THR A 207 -9.62 7.42 19.42
N ARG A 208 -8.70 6.47 19.25
CA ARG A 208 -7.35 6.65 18.69
C ARG A 208 -6.91 5.41 17.91
N PRO A 209 -5.91 5.48 17.01
CA PRO A 209 -5.37 4.32 16.34
C PRO A 209 -4.91 3.23 17.33
N SER A 210 -5.05 1.98 16.91
CA SER A 210 -4.61 0.82 17.69
C SER A 210 -3.14 0.89 18.11
N GLU A 211 -2.79 0.26 19.23
CA GLU A 211 -1.40 0.16 19.69
C GLU A 211 -0.48 -0.51 18.65
N TYR A 212 -1.03 -1.43 17.84
CA TYR A 212 -0.31 -2.00 16.70
C TYR A 212 0.18 -0.90 15.74
N LEU A 213 -0.73 -0.07 15.21
CA LEU A 213 -0.37 1.00 14.28
C LEU A 213 0.53 2.05 14.91
N ARG A 214 0.29 2.40 16.17
CA ARG A 214 1.13 3.34 16.94
C ARG A 214 2.56 2.84 17.07
N ALA A 215 2.75 1.55 17.35
CA ALA A 215 4.06 0.91 17.41
C ALA A 215 4.71 0.82 16.01
N ARG A 216 3.92 0.60 14.94
CA ARG A 216 4.43 0.59 13.57
C ARG A 216 4.91 1.96 13.12
N CYS A 217 4.13 3.03 13.30
CA CYS A 217 4.53 4.37 12.88
C CYS A 217 4.02 5.45 13.84
N PRO A 218 4.86 5.88 14.81
CA PRO A 218 4.48 6.92 15.77
C PRO A 218 4.12 8.26 15.11
N LEU A 219 4.72 8.59 13.96
CA LEU A 219 4.41 9.83 13.23
C LEU A 219 3.04 9.83 12.56
N CYS A 220 2.57 8.68 12.06
CA CYS A 220 1.25 8.58 11.45
C CYS A 220 0.15 8.43 12.50
N PHE A 221 0.43 7.68 13.57
CA PHE A 221 -0.63 7.13 14.42
C PHE A 221 -0.49 7.47 15.91
N GLY A 222 0.66 8.01 16.34
CA GLY A 222 0.95 8.29 17.75
C GLY A 222 0.52 9.67 18.25
N GLY A 223 0.11 10.58 17.36
CA GLY A 223 -0.36 11.92 17.73
C GLY A 223 -1.79 11.95 18.29
N SER A 224 -2.22 13.13 18.77
CA SER A 224 -3.61 13.33 19.20
C SER A 224 -4.57 13.13 18.03
N SER A 225 -5.62 12.35 18.25
CA SER A 225 -6.61 11.99 17.23
C SER A 225 -7.73 13.03 17.21
N THR A 226 -7.48 14.19 16.62
CA THR A 226 -8.48 15.26 16.50
C THR A 226 -9.23 15.21 15.17
N MET A 227 -10.46 15.73 15.17
CA MET A 227 -11.23 15.98 13.94
C MET A 227 -10.45 16.95 13.06
N SER A 228 -10.04 16.50 11.87
CA SER A 228 -9.44 17.37 10.86
C SER A 228 -10.21 17.26 9.55
N LYS A 229 -10.33 18.39 8.84
CA LYS A 229 -10.82 18.41 7.44
C LYS A 229 -9.76 17.90 6.45
N GLU A 230 -8.55 17.60 6.93
CA GLU A 230 -7.44 17.05 6.14
C GLU A 230 -7.30 15.54 6.36
N LEU A 231 -6.56 14.89 5.46
CA LEU A 231 -6.29 13.45 5.54
C LEU A 231 -5.52 13.14 6.83
N SER A 232 -6.08 12.24 7.65
CA SER A 232 -5.48 11.78 8.91
C SER A 232 -4.27 10.88 8.65
N ALA A 233 -4.31 10.08 7.59
CA ALA A 233 -3.19 9.23 7.17
C ALA A 233 -3.08 9.16 5.64
N ILE A 234 -1.89 8.83 5.15
CA ILE A 234 -1.65 8.52 3.74
C ILE A 234 -0.91 7.19 3.67
N VAL A 235 -1.45 6.28 2.86
CA VAL A 235 -0.93 4.93 2.63
C VAL A 235 -0.77 4.65 1.13
N CYS A 236 0.10 3.71 0.80
CA CYS A 236 0.33 3.21 -0.55
C CYS A 236 0.29 1.68 -0.61
N LEU A 237 -0.15 1.16 -1.74
CA LEU A 237 -0.34 -0.27 -2.01
C LEU A 237 0.36 -0.63 -3.32
N ASP A 238 1.11 -1.73 -3.32
CA ASP A 238 1.71 -2.31 -4.54
C ASP A 238 2.00 -3.80 -4.36
N ALA A 239 2.08 -4.53 -5.48
CA ALA A 239 2.41 -5.94 -5.54
C ALA A 239 3.79 -6.20 -6.16
N CYS A 240 4.61 -6.99 -5.46
CA CYS A 240 5.94 -7.39 -5.89
C CYS A 240 5.96 -8.83 -6.44
N PHE A 241 5.90 -8.97 -7.76
CA PHE A 241 5.91 -10.26 -8.46
C PHE A 241 7.29 -10.96 -8.50
N THR A 242 8.36 -10.32 -8.02
CA THR A 242 9.68 -10.97 -7.91
C THR A 242 9.77 -11.83 -6.64
N GLN A 243 8.95 -11.55 -5.63
CA GLN A 243 8.92 -12.22 -4.31
C GLN A 243 8.15 -13.55 -4.33
N LYS A 244 8.37 -14.37 -5.36
CA LYS A 244 7.77 -15.70 -5.52
C LYS A 244 8.40 -16.71 -4.56
N HIS A 245 7.60 -17.64 -4.06
CA HIS A 245 8.05 -18.78 -3.25
C HIS A 245 7.73 -20.09 -3.96
N ASN A 246 8.72 -20.97 -4.04
CA ASN A 246 8.56 -22.26 -4.72
C ASN A 246 7.58 -23.14 -3.93
N LYS A 247 6.73 -23.85 -4.64
CA LYS A 247 5.84 -24.84 -4.06
C LYS A 247 6.67 -25.94 -3.40
N GLN A 248 6.47 -26.15 -2.11
CA GLN A 248 7.13 -27.21 -1.34
C GLN A 248 6.20 -28.41 -1.15
N LYS A 249 6.77 -29.60 -1.01
CA LYS A 249 6.00 -30.83 -0.77
C LYS A 249 5.31 -30.81 0.60
N TYR A 250 5.96 -30.20 1.60
CA TYR A 250 5.48 -30.03 2.96
C TYR A 250 5.85 -28.63 3.45
N ARG A 251 5.00 -28.00 4.28
CA ARG A 251 5.37 -26.78 5.01
C ARG A 251 6.40 -27.14 6.10
N ASP A 252 7.36 -26.26 6.34
CA ASP A 252 8.29 -26.39 7.46
C ASP A 252 7.53 -26.23 8.80
N PRO A 253 8.13 -26.64 9.94
CA PRO A 253 7.47 -26.48 11.23
C PRO A 253 7.04 -25.03 11.49
N PRO A 254 5.85 -24.80 12.06
CA PRO A 254 5.36 -23.46 12.34
C PRO A 254 6.35 -22.62 13.13
N ARG A 255 6.62 -21.43 12.62
CA ARG A 255 7.53 -20.46 13.23
C ARG A 255 7.01 -19.06 12.95
N GLU A 256 6.36 -18.48 13.94
CA GLU A 256 5.77 -17.15 13.83
C GLU A 256 6.65 -16.11 14.51
N HIS A 257 6.69 -14.92 13.92
CA HIS A 257 7.30 -13.77 14.54
C HIS A 257 6.26 -13.10 15.47
N PRO A 258 6.59 -12.75 16.73
CA PRO A 258 5.59 -12.20 17.66
C PRO A 258 5.04 -10.83 17.26
N LYS A 259 5.75 -10.12 16.38
CA LYS A 259 5.32 -8.88 15.73
C LYS A 259 5.16 -9.09 14.23
N THR A 260 4.38 -10.09 13.84
CA THR A 260 4.16 -10.35 12.42
C THR A 260 3.42 -9.19 11.77
N VAL A 261 3.79 -8.86 10.54
CA VAL A 261 3.06 -7.89 9.70
C VAL A 261 2.18 -8.57 8.66
N PHE A 262 2.11 -9.90 8.67
CA PHE A 262 1.28 -10.63 7.71
C PHE A 262 -0.18 -10.68 8.15
N ILE A 263 -1.09 -10.43 7.21
CA ILE A 263 -2.50 -10.76 7.40
C ILE A 263 -2.65 -12.29 7.33
N PRO A 264 -3.44 -12.91 8.23
CA PRO A 264 -3.72 -14.34 8.18
C PRO A 264 -4.31 -14.79 6.84
N GLU A 265 -3.94 -15.98 6.35
CA GLU A 265 -4.46 -16.53 5.09
C GLU A 265 -6.00 -16.63 5.09
N ASP A 266 -6.58 -17.01 6.23
CA ASP A 266 -8.04 -17.14 6.39
C ASP A 266 -8.79 -15.82 6.17
N ASP A 267 -8.23 -14.69 6.62
CA ASP A 267 -8.84 -13.36 6.45
C ASP A 267 -8.82 -12.92 4.99
N VAL A 268 -7.81 -13.35 4.23
CA VAL A 268 -7.71 -13.08 2.79
C VAL A 268 -8.73 -13.91 2.01
N VAL A 269 -8.95 -15.17 2.42
CA VAL A 269 -9.96 -16.05 1.81
C VAL A 269 -11.37 -15.50 1.97
N ILE A 270 -11.69 -14.87 3.10
CA ILE A 270 -12.98 -14.19 3.31
C ILE A 270 -13.21 -13.11 2.25
N TRP A 271 -12.20 -12.28 1.99
CA TRP A 271 -12.26 -11.25 0.96
C TRP A 271 -12.30 -11.83 -0.46
N GLU A 272 -11.63 -12.95 -0.71
CA GLU A 272 -11.73 -13.64 -2.00
C GLU A 272 -13.17 -14.13 -2.26
N ALA A 273 -13.81 -14.77 -1.28
CA ALA A 273 -15.18 -15.23 -1.39
C ALA A 273 -16.17 -14.08 -1.60
N PHE A 274 -16.01 -12.99 -0.83
CA PHE A 274 -16.86 -11.80 -0.95
C PHE A 274 -16.76 -11.15 -2.35
N VAL A 275 -15.54 -11.00 -2.88
CA VAL A 275 -15.33 -10.45 -4.22
C VAL A 275 -15.95 -11.35 -5.30
N ALA A 276 -15.89 -12.67 -5.13
CA ALA A 276 -16.51 -13.62 -6.06
C ALA A 276 -18.05 -13.51 -6.06
N GLU A 277 -18.66 -13.25 -4.90
CA GLU A 277 -20.10 -13.12 -4.73
C GLU A 277 -20.65 -11.80 -5.30
N VAL A 278 -20.00 -10.68 -4.99
CA VAL A 278 -20.50 -9.33 -5.32
C VAL A 278 -20.31 -8.97 -6.80
N ARG A 279 -19.36 -9.60 -7.51
CA ARG A 279 -19.02 -9.22 -8.89
C ARG A 279 -20.13 -9.61 -9.88
N PRO A 280 -20.84 -8.65 -10.51
CA PRO A 280 -21.92 -8.97 -11.44
C PRO A 280 -21.37 -9.37 -12.83
N PRO A 281 -22.14 -10.13 -13.63
CA PRO A 281 -21.68 -10.67 -14.91
C PRO A 281 -21.53 -9.63 -16.04
N ARG A 282 -22.06 -8.40 -15.92
CA ARG A 282 -21.85 -7.28 -16.89
C ARG A 282 -21.92 -5.89 -16.21
N PRO A 283 -21.06 -4.93 -16.58
CA PRO A 283 -21.19 -3.54 -16.11
C PRO A 283 -22.28 -2.78 -16.90
N ALA A 284 -23.17 -2.06 -16.21
CA ALA A 284 -24.30 -1.33 -16.81
C ALA A 284 -24.23 0.21 -16.71
N LYS A 285 -23.34 0.79 -15.90
CA LYS A 285 -23.24 2.26 -15.70
C LYS A 285 -22.01 2.88 -16.38
N ASP A 286 -22.15 4.13 -16.87
CA ASP A 286 -21.07 4.92 -17.48
C ASP A 286 -20.10 5.54 -16.46
N PHE A 287 -20.55 5.69 -15.21
CA PHE A 287 -19.78 6.07 -14.03
C PHE A 287 -20.13 5.09 -12.91
N GLU A 288 -19.13 4.62 -12.16
CA GLU A 288 -19.40 3.95 -10.88
C GLU A 288 -19.54 4.98 -9.75
N ASP A 289 -20.39 4.64 -8.77
CA ASP A 289 -20.63 5.48 -7.60
C ASP A 289 -19.31 5.66 -6.83
N GLY A 290 -18.87 6.92 -6.67
CA GLY A 290 -17.60 7.28 -6.02
C GLY A 290 -16.41 7.60 -6.95
N LEU A 291 -16.50 7.29 -8.27
CA LEU A 291 -15.42 7.58 -9.23
C LEU A 291 -15.62 8.92 -9.95
N LYS A 292 -14.53 9.70 -10.05
CA LYS A 292 -14.51 11.03 -10.68
C LYS A 292 -14.16 11.02 -12.17
N VAL A 293 -13.88 9.84 -12.72
CA VAL A 293 -13.49 9.63 -14.12
C VAL A 293 -14.43 8.59 -14.73
N PRO A 294 -14.92 8.79 -15.98
CA PRO A 294 -15.82 7.84 -16.63
C PRO A 294 -15.21 6.43 -16.76
N ASN A 295 -16.06 5.39 -16.68
CA ASN A 295 -15.64 3.99 -16.82
C ASN A 295 -14.92 3.71 -18.15
N ALA A 296 -15.28 4.44 -19.22
CA ALA A 296 -14.61 4.37 -20.52
C ALA A 296 -13.09 4.62 -20.43
N ILE A 297 -12.70 5.60 -19.61
CA ILE A 297 -11.31 6.02 -19.46
C ILE A 297 -10.57 5.04 -18.55
N LEU A 298 -11.25 4.51 -17.52
CA LEU A 298 -10.71 3.50 -16.62
C LEU A 298 -10.45 2.18 -17.35
N ASP A 299 -11.43 1.67 -18.10
CA ASP A 299 -11.28 0.45 -18.91
C ASP A 299 -10.19 0.60 -19.98
N GLU A 300 -9.97 1.82 -20.47
CA GLU A 300 -8.91 2.12 -21.43
C GLU A 300 -7.52 2.17 -20.77
N CYS A 301 -7.42 2.69 -19.55
CA CYS A 301 -6.20 2.62 -18.74
C CYS A 301 -5.88 1.16 -18.39
N GLU A 302 -6.88 0.40 -17.97
CA GLU A 302 -6.78 -1.03 -17.63
C GLU A 302 -6.19 -1.84 -18.79
N ARG A 303 -6.66 -1.60 -20.02
CA ARG A 303 -6.14 -2.26 -21.23
C ARG A 303 -4.75 -1.79 -21.67
N SER A 304 -4.34 -0.60 -21.25
CA SER A 304 -3.06 0.00 -21.66
C SER A 304 -1.93 -0.32 -20.68
N PHE A 305 -2.26 -0.69 -19.43
CA PHE A 305 -1.28 -0.95 -18.38
C PHE A 305 -1.14 -2.45 -18.09
N THR A 306 0.08 -2.98 -18.28
CA THR A 306 0.39 -4.41 -18.07
C THR A 306 0.14 -4.88 -16.63
N ALA A 307 0.09 -3.98 -15.64
CA ALA A 307 -0.24 -4.36 -14.26
C ALA A 307 -1.74 -4.40 -13.96
N ALA A 308 -2.57 -3.67 -14.70
CA ALA A 308 -4.02 -3.66 -14.53
C ALA A 308 -4.72 -4.81 -15.28
N ASP A 309 -4.01 -5.49 -16.19
CA ASP A 309 -4.51 -6.68 -16.88
C ASP A 309 -4.54 -7.91 -15.96
N GLY A 310 -5.64 -8.06 -15.22
CA GLY A 310 -5.89 -9.22 -14.35
C GLY A 310 -6.02 -10.56 -15.08
N SER A 311 -6.07 -10.56 -16.42
CA SER A 311 -6.11 -11.79 -17.24
C SER A 311 -4.74 -12.40 -17.51
N ARG A 312 -3.67 -11.64 -17.24
CA ARG A 312 -2.30 -12.07 -17.52
C ARG A 312 -1.68 -12.77 -16.30
N GLU A 313 -1.46 -14.07 -16.42
CA GLU A 313 -0.74 -14.85 -15.40
C GLU A 313 0.75 -14.46 -15.37
N LYS A 314 1.15 -13.60 -14.43
CA LYS A 314 2.56 -13.22 -14.20
C LYS A 314 3.37 -14.32 -13.50
N ALA A 315 2.70 -15.31 -12.92
CA ALA A 315 3.29 -16.49 -12.30
C ALA A 315 2.25 -17.62 -12.24
N SER A 316 2.67 -18.84 -12.59
CA SER A 316 1.82 -20.03 -12.48
C SER A 316 1.83 -20.57 -11.05
N THR A 317 0.64 -20.86 -10.50
CA THR A 317 0.46 -21.55 -9.20
C THR A 317 0.88 -23.03 -9.24
N GLN A 318 1.25 -23.55 -10.41
CA GLN A 318 1.78 -24.91 -10.54
C GLN A 318 3.14 -25.05 -9.83
N PHE A 319 4.01 -24.04 -9.97
CA PHE A 319 5.39 -24.08 -9.47
C PHE A 319 5.59 -23.27 -8.18
N PHE A 320 4.69 -22.35 -7.89
CA PHE A 320 4.80 -21.43 -6.76
C PHE A 320 3.57 -21.57 -5.86
N ASP A 321 3.78 -21.68 -4.55
CA ASP A 321 2.69 -21.59 -3.55
C ASP A 321 2.36 -20.12 -3.22
N SER A 322 3.32 -19.21 -3.39
CA SER A 322 3.13 -17.76 -3.40
C SER A 322 3.62 -17.15 -4.70
N THR A 323 2.71 -16.53 -5.45
CA THR A 323 2.94 -15.93 -6.77
C THR A 323 3.55 -14.53 -6.70
N ALA A 324 3.36 -13.83 -5.58
CA ALA A 324 3.82 -12.48 -5.31
C ALA A 324 3.60 -12.10 -3.83
N LEU A 325 4.10 -10.92 -3.44
CA LEU A 325 3.88 -10.30 -2.13
C LEU A 325 3.26 -8.91 -2.34
N MET A 326 2.11 -8.64 -1.71
CA MET A 326 1.50 -7.31 -1.71
C MET A 326 1.73 -6.64 -0.36
N GLY A 327 1.96 -5.32 -0.35
CA GLY A 327 2.20 -4.57 0.87
C GLY A 327 1.37 -3.30 0.97
N LEU A 328 0.99 -2.95 2.20
CA LEU A 328 0.41 -1.67 2.58
C LEU A 328 1.42 -0.89 3.42
N LEU A 329 1.87 0.26 2.92
CA LEU A 329 2.88 1.09 3.55
C LEU A 329 2.35 2.49 3.85
N CYS A 330 2.73 3.09 4.98
CA CYS A 330 2.44 4.50 5.23
C CYS A 330 3.42 5.42 4.48
N ARG A 331 3.08 6.71 4.39
CA ARG A 331 3.92 7.76 3.75
C ARG A 331 5.34 7.93 4.30
N HIS A 332 5.65 7.30 5.43
CA HIS A 332 6.99 7.29 6.05
C HIS A 332 7.81 6.05 5.64
N ASP A 333 7.40 5.36 4.57
CA ASP A 333 8.03 4.15 4.05
C ASP A 333 8.05 2.99 5.07
N ARG A 334 7.01 2.91 5.93
CA ARG A 334 6.88 1.85 6.95
C ARG A 334 5.78 0.88 6.60
N VAL A 335 6.10 -0.41 6.67
CA VAL A 335 5.15 -1.51 6.42
C VAL A 335 4.10 -1.53 7.51
N LEU A 336 2.83 -1.45 7.13
CA LEU A 336 1.72 -1.65 8.05
C LEU A 336 1.32 -3.12 8.03
N TRP A 337 1.07 -3.66 6.84
CA TRP A 337 0.79 -5.09 6.64
C TRP A 337 1.31 -5.60 5.30
N LEU A 338 1.53 -6.91 5.22
CA LEU A 338 1.88 -7.67 4.03
C LEU A 338 0.86 -8.80 3.83
N VAL A 339 0.67 -9.20 2.58
CA VAL A 339 -0.15 -10.35 2.19
C VAL A 339 0.59 -11.19 1.16
N ASN A 340 0.64 -12.50 1.41
CA ASN A 340 1.07 -13.46 0.39
C ASN A 340 -0.03 -13.60 -0.67
N MET A 341 0.36 -13.48 -1.93
CA MET A 341 -0.53 -13.76 -3.04
C MET A 341 -0.41 -15.23 -3.41
N THR A 342 -1.51 -15.98 -3.31
CA THR A 342 -1.60 -17.43 -3.54
C THR A 342 -2.33 -17.76 -4.85
N THR A 343 -2.91 -16.75 -5.50
CA THR A 343 -3.64 -16.88 -6.76
C THR A 343 -2.90 -16.22 -7.92
N PRO A 344 -3.18 -16.59 -9.18
CA PRO A 344 -2.64 -15.89 -10.33
C PRO A 344 -3.17 -14.45 -10.44
N GLY A 345 -2.28 -13.51 -10.77
CA GLY A 345 -2.60 -12.10 -11.03
C GLY A 345 -2.71 -11.22 -9.78
N GLU A 346 -2.77 -9.90 -9.99
CA GLU A 346 -3.06 -8.91 -8.95
C GLU A 346 -4.57 -8.85 -8.70
N ARG A 347 -5.11 -9.85 -8.00
CA ARG A 347 -6.54 -9.87 -7.66
C ARG A 347 -6.83 -8.78 -6.63
N GLN A 348 -7.97 -8.09 -6.79
CA GLN A 348 -8.35 -6.96 -5.93
C GLN A 348 -8.55 -7.33 -4.46
N HIS A 349 -8.90 -8.59 -4.15
CA HIS A 349 -9.17 -9.03 -2.77
C HIS A 349 -7.97 -8.84 -1.82
N TYR A 350 -6.72 -8.90 -2.33
CA TYR A 350 -5.53 -8.65 -1.51
C TYR A 350 -5.46 -7.20 -1.03
N ALA A 351 -5.71 -6.24 -1.92
CA ALA A 351 -5.74 -4.83 -1.58
C ALA A 351 -6.92 -4.52 -0.64
N LEU A 352 -8.07 -5.14 -0.86
CA LEU A 352 -9.25 -4.98 0.00
C LEU A 352 -8.99 -5.51 1.42
N ALA A 353 -8.38 -6.70 1.56
CA ALA A 353 -8.01 -7.25 2.86
C ALA A 353 -7.04 -6.33 3.64
N LEU A 354 -6.05 -5.75 2.94
CA LEU A 354 -5.13 -4.78 3.54
C LEU A 354 -5.83 -3.50 4.02
N LEU A 355 -6.75 -2.96 3.21
CA LEU A 355 -7.51 -1.76 3.56
C LEU A 355 -8.49 -2.01 4.70
N ASP A 356 -9.21 -3.12 4.68
CA ASP A 356 -10.11 -3.52 5.75
C ASP A 356 -9.37 -3.66 7.08
N MET A 357 -8.19 -4.30 7.07
CA MET A 357 -7.32 -4.38 8.23
C MET A 357 -6.89 -3.00 8.72
N LEU A 358 -6.55 -2.07 7.83
CA LEU A 358 -6.24 -0.69 8.22
C LEU A 358 -7.44 -0.03 8.91
N PHE A 359 -8.64 -0.10 8.32
CA PHE A 359 -9.84 0.56 8.82
C PHE A 359 -10.35 0.02 10.14
N LYS A 360 -10.13 -1.28 10.43
CA LYS A 360 -10.37 -1.88 11.76
C LYS A 360 -9.44 -1.34 12.86
N HIS A 361 -8.30 -0.78 12.47
CA HIS A 361 -7.25 -0.34 13.39
C HIS A 361 -7.19 1.19 13.58
N ILE A 362 -8.10 1.95 12.97
CA ILE A 362 -8.17 3.42 13.07
C ILE A 362 -9.58 3.89 13.50
N PRO A 363 -9.70 5.08 14.12
CA PRO A 363 -11.00 5.64 14.49
C PRO A 363 -11.95 5.85 13.32
N LEU A 364 -13.26 5.79 13.59
CA LEU A 364 -14.30 5.96 12.56
C LEU A 364 -14.23 7.33 11.86
N PHE A 365 -13.75 8.35 12.56
CA PHE A 365 -13.64 9.70 12.04
C PHE A 365 -12.40 9.99 11.19
N TRP A 366 -11.49 9.02 11.04
CA TRP A 366 -10.27 9.22 10.25
C TRP A 366 -10.58 9.19 8.76
N THR A 367 -9.98 10.13 8.03
CA THR A 367 -9.96 10.11 6.57
C THR A 367 -8.57 9.67 6.08
N VAL A 368 -8.52 8.80 5.08
CA VAL A 368 -7.28 8.17 4.61
C VAL A 368 -7.07 8.45 3.12
N GLY A 369 -5.87 8.95 2.80
CA GLY A 369 -5.39 9.01 1.42
C GLY A 369 -4.81 7.67 1.01
N VAL A 370 -5.38 7.03 -0.02
CA VAL A 370 -4.92 5.75 -0.55
C VAL A 370 -4.28 5.96 -1.92
N LEU A 371 -2.99 5.64 -2.01
CA LEU A 371 -2.21 5.63 -3.25
C LEU A 371 -2.20 4.21 -3.80
N TYR A 372 -3.00 3.98 -4.85
CA TYR A 372 -3.14 2.67 -5.47
C TYR A 372 -3.47 2.80 -6.97
N ASP A 373 -2.84 1.98 -7.80
CA ASP A 373 -2.92 2.12 -9.26
C ASP A 373 -4.14 1.41 -9.86
N VAL A 374 -4.71 0.45 -9.14
CA VAL A 374 -5.91 -0.26 -9.58
C VAL A 374 -7.13 0.43 -8.99
N CYS A 375 -8.06 0.77 -9.86
CA CYS A 375 -9.30 1.40 -9.47
C CYS A 375 -10.16 0.42 -8.66
N VAL A 376 -10.60 0.82 -7.46
CA VAL A 376 -11.59 0.05 -6.69
C VAL A 376 -12.92 0.22 -7.39
N LYS A 377 -13.32 -0.82 -8.13
CA LYS A 377 -14.61 -0.89 -8.80
C LYS A 377 -15.66 -1.56 -7.90
N TRP A 378 -16.94 -1.48 -8.25
CA TRP A 378 -18.03 -2.34 -7.72
C TRP A 378 -18.45 -2.13 -6.25
N GLY A 379 -18.04 -1.03 -5.61
CA GLY A 379 -18.53 -0.66 -4.28
C GLY A 379 -18.06 -1.56 -3.13
N PHE A 380 -16.97 -2.34 -3.29
CA PHE A 380 -16.46 -3.25 -2.25
C PHE A 380 -16.12 -2.57 -0.92
N LEU A 381 -15.80 -1.27 -0.95
CA LEU A 381 -15.43 -0.47 0.21
C LEU A 381 -16.55 0.51 0.60
N ALA A 382 -17.82 0.24 0.25
CA ALA A 382 -18.94 1.16 0.51
C ALA A 382 -18.93 1.72 1.95
N ASP A 383 -18.65 0.85 2.93
CA ASP A 383 -18.56 1.17 4.36
C ASP A 383 -17.46 2.20 4.72
N TYR A 384 -16.47 2.38 3.83
CA TYR A 384 -15.30 3.21 4.06
C TYR A 384 -15.09 4.29 2.96
N LEU A 385 -15.88 4.27 1.88
CA LEU A 385 -15.63 5.08 0.68
C LEU A 385 -15.69 6.58 0.97
N ASP A 386 -16.57 7.01 1.85
CA ASP A 386 -16.69 8.40 2.33
C ASP A 386 -15.44 8.87 3.08
N ARG A 387 -14.70 7.93 3.66
CA ARG A 387 -13.45 8.17 4.41
C ARG A 387 -12.19 8.01 3.57
N ILE A 388 -12.29 7.61 2.30
CA ILE A 388 -11.14 7.38 1.43
C ILE A 388 -11.00 8.49 0.38
N SER A 389 -9.79 9.02 0.25
CA SER A 389 -9.40 9.82 -0.91
C SER A 389 -8.42 9.00 -1.75
N PHE A 390 -8.78 8.66 -2.98
CA PHE A 390 -7.91 7.90 -3.88
C PHE A 390 -6.98 8.80 -4.69
N ALA A 391 -5.73 8.34 -4.83
CA ALA A 391 -4.74 8.88 -5.77
C ALA A 391 -3.89 7.73 -6.34
N ILE A 392 -3.11 8.01 -7.38
CA ILE A 392 -2.19 7.05 -8.02
C ILE A 392 -0.76 7.43 -7.61
N SER A 393 0.13 6.46 -7.36
CA SER A 393 1.54 6.78 -7.06
C SER A 393 2.17 7.61 -8.19
N VAL A 394 3.11 8.51 -7.86
CA VAL A 394 3.58 9.56 -8.79
C VAL A 394 4.21 8.96 -10.04
N PHE A 395 5.01 7.89 -9.94
CA PHE A 395 5.58 7.25 -11.12
C PHE A 395 4.55 6.46 -11.92
N HIS A 396 3.57 5.87 -11.24
CA HIS A 396 2.51 5.10 -11.89
C HIS A 396 1.49 5.99 -12.59
N ALA A 397 1.25 7.21 -12.09
CA ALA A 397 0.31 8.16 -12.67
C ALA A 397 0.62 8.46 -14.15
N TYR A 398 1.90 8.49 -14.54
CA TYR A 398 2.31 8.69 -15.94
C TYR A 398 2.01 7.49 -16.86
N GLY A 399 1.75 6.31 -16.30
CA GLY A 399 1.23 5.16 -17.03
C GLY A 399 -0.26 5.28 -17.37
N HIS A 400 -0.99 6.15 -16.66
CA HIS A 400 -2.42 6.39 -16.92
C HIS A 400 -2.63 7.52 -17.92
N GLY A 401 -3.81 7.51 -18.57
CA GLY A 401 -4.21 8.59 -19.47
C GLY A 401 -4.31 9.95 -18.76
N TRP A 402 -4.12 11.03 -19.52
CA TRP A 402 -4.12 12.41 -19.02
C TRP A 402 -5.35 12.77 -18.15
N ALA A 403 -6.54 12.28 -18.51
CA ALA A 403 -7.74 12.50 -17.71
C ALA A 403 -7.63 11.92 -16.29
N CYS A 404 -7.10 10.70 -16.14
CA CYS A 404 -6.80 10.10 -14.83
C CYS A 404 -5.73 10.91 -14.10
N GLN A 405 -4.69 11.36 -14.79
CA GLN A 405 -3.66 12.21 -14.19
C GLN A 405 -4.20 13.56 -13.72
N CYS A 406 -5.24 14.13 -14.33
CA CYS A 406 -5.84 15.38 -13.86
C CYS A 406 -6.60 15.20 -12.55
N VAL A 407 -7.12 14.01 -12.29
CA VAL A 407 -8.02 13.74 -11.17
C VAL A 407 -7.33 13.02 -10.02
N TYR A 408 -6.47 12.03 -10.32
CA TYR A 408 -5.91 11.10 -9.35
C TYR A 408 -4.40 11.28 -9.13
N HIS A 409 -3.74 12.19 -9.84
CA HIS A 409 -2.33 12.47 -9.55
C HIS A 409 -2.23 13.16 -8.17
N PRO A 410 -1.40 12.70 -7.24
CA PRO A 410 -1.44 13.13 -5.83
C PRO A 410 -1.08 14.60 -5.66
N ARG A 411 -0.22 15.15 -6.52
CA ARG A 411 0.09 16.60 -6.55
C ARG A 411 -1.09 17.48 -6.97
N LYS A 412 -2.15 16.91 -7.51
CA LYS A 412 -3.39 17.60 -7.89
C LYS A 412 -4.55 17.25 -6.95
N CYS A 413 -4.34 16.30 -6.03
CA CYS A 413 -5.32 15.89 -5.03
C CYS A 413 -5.07 16.64 -3.72
N LYS A 414 -6.11 17.31 -3.18
CA LYS A 414 -6.02 17.98 -1.89
C LYS A 414 -5.68 16.97 -0.79
N GLY A 415 -4.81 17.35 0.14
CA GLY A 415 -4.40 16.55 1.30
C GLY A 415 -3.14 15.69 1.10
N PHE A 416 -2.79 15.32 -0.15
CA PHE A 416 -1.62 14.46 -0.38
C PHE A 416 -0.27 15.20 -0.27
N GLY A 417 -0.29 16.52 -0.50
CA GLY A 417 0.90 17.37 -0.42
C GLY A 417 2.02 16.88 -1.33
N LEU A 418 3.21 16.68 -0.75
CA LEU A 418 4.37 16.16 -1.47
C LEU A 418 4.59 14.64 -1.33
N SER A 419 3.57 13.89 -0.91
CA SER A 419 3.64 12.43 -0.86
C SER A 419 3.73 11.87 -2.28
N ASP A 420 4.64 10.92 -2.50
CA ASP A 420 4.89 10.34 -3.82
C ASP A 420 4.24 8.96 -4.01
N GLY A 421 3.98 8.22 -2.93
CA GLY A 421 3.38 6.88 -3.00
C GLY A 421 4.38 5.77 -3.33
N GLU A 422 5.67 6.10 -3.39
CA GLU A 422 6.74 5.18 -3.82
C GLU A 422 7.34 4.36 -2.66
N GLY A 423 6.58 4.22 -1.57
CA GLY A 423 7.06 3.56 -0.35
C GLY A 423 7.26 2.07 -0.57
N CYS A 424 6.35 1.43 -1.30
CA CYS A 424 6.42 0.01 -1.61
C CYS A 424 7.68 -0.32 -2.41
N GLU A 425 7.99 0.46 -3.44
CA GLU A 425 9.14 0.30 -4.33
C GLU A 425 10.46 0.41 -3.54
N ARG A 426 10.55 1.39 -2.63
CA ARG A 426 11.70 1.52 -1.71
C ARG A 426 11.83 0.30 -0.81
N PHE A 427 10.73 -0.20 -0.27
CA PHE A 427 10.73 -1.40 0.55
C PHE A 427 11.16 -2.64 -0.26
N TRP A 428 10.59 -2.86 -1.44
CA TRP A 428 10.96 -3.95 -2.35
C TRP A 428 12.45 -3.93 -2.69
N LEU A 429 13.00 -2.75 -2.97
CA LEU A 429 14.43 -2.57 -3.20
C LEU A 429 15.24 -2.97 -1.97
N SER A 430 14.84 -2.53 -0.77
CA SER A 430 15.57 -2.80 0.48
C SER A 430 15.66 -4.29 0.83
N ILE A 431 14.68 -5.09 0.39
CA ILE A 431 14.61 -6.54 0.63
C ILE A 431 15.00 -7.37 -0.61
N SER A 432 15.43 -6.74 -1.70
CA SER A 432 15.73 -7.41 -2.98
C SER A 432 16.80 -8.50 -2.86
N LYS A 433 17.80 -8.31 -1.97
CA LYS A 433 18.83 -9.31 -1.64
C LYS A 433 18.23 -10.64 -1.18
N LEU A 434 17.05 -10.61 -0.54
CA LEU A 434 16.41 -11.79 0.01
C LEU A 434 15.69 -12.63 -1.04
N ILE A 435 15.43 -12.11 -2.26
CA ILE A 435 14.59 -12.77 -3.28
C ILE A 435 15.03 -14.21 -3.55
N ALA A 436 16.33 -14.44 -3.77
CA ALA A 436 16.84 -15.78 -4.07
C ALA A 436 16.68 -16.75 -2.89
N TYR A 437 16.95 -16.28 -1.67
CA TYR A 437 16.80 -17.06 -0.44
C TYR A 437 15.33 -17.38 -0.14
N LEU A 438 14.48 -16.35 -0.17
CA LEU A 438 13.04 -16.45 0.10
C LEU A 438 12.29 -17.30 -0.92
N ARG A 439 12.88 -17.55 -2.10
CA ARG A 439 12.28 -18.41 -3.12
C ARG A 439 12.33 -19.89 -2.74
N VAL A 440 13.32 -20.30 -1.94
CA VAL A 440 13.63 -21.71 -1.69
C VAL A 440 13.56 -22.11 -0.21
N CYS A 441 13.59 -21.16 0.73
CA CYS A 441 13.51 -21.47 2.16
C CYS A 441 12.12 -22.00 2.56
N GLY A 442 11.96 -22.54 3.76
CA GLY A 442 10.65 -23.03 4.22
C GLY A 442 9.60 -21.90 4.28
N HIS A 443 8.32 -22.23 4.11
CA HIS A 443 7.21 -21.28 4.18
C HIS A 443 7.22 -20.39 5.45
N HIS A 444 7.26 -20.97 6.65
CA HIS A 444 7.27 -20.22 7.90
C HIS A 444 8.60 -19.51 8.11
N THR A 445 9.71 -20.13 7.69
CA THR A 445 11.03 -19.48 7.69
C THR A 445 11.02 -18.21 6.83
N ARG A 446 10.38 -18.25 5.65
CA ARG A 446 10.23 -17.10 4.75
C ARG A 446 9.49 -15.95 5.44
N LEU A 447 8.33 -16.24 6.03
CA LEU A 447 7.52 -15.25 6.77
C LEU A 447 8.32 -14.63 7.91
N TYR A 448 8.95 -15.47 8.73
CA TYR A 448 9.77 -15.03 9.85
C TYR A 448 10.94 -14.13 9.40
N THR A 449 11.62 -14.48 8.29
CA THR A 449 12.70 -13.65 7.74
C THR A 449 12.19 -12.30 7.24
N LEU A 450 11.05 -12.28 6.55
CA LEU A 450 10.42 -11.03 6.10
C LEU A 450 10.01 -10.15 7.29
N ASP A 451 9.36 -10.72 8.30
CA ASP A 451 9.00 -10.01 9.53
C ASP A 451 10.24 -9.43 10.22
N SER A 452 11.30 -10.23 10.39
CA SER A 452 12.55 -9.78 11.02
C SER A 452 13.19 -8.63 10.23
N GLN A 453 13.19 -8.71 8.89
CA GLN A 453 13.71 -7.65 8.03
C GLN A 453 12.88 -6.36 8.14
N VAL A 454 11.55 -6.49 8.22
CA VAL A 454 10.64 -5.36 8.43
C VAL A 454 10.91 -4.69 9.78
N GLN A 455 10.99 -5.45 10.88
CA GLN A 455 11.30 -4.89 12.20
C GLN A 455 12.67 -4.19 12.23
N HIS A 456 13.67 -4.74 11.54
CA HIS A 456 14.99 -4.12 11.41
C HIS A 456 14.93 -2.78 10.66
N LEU A 457 14.27 -2.73 9.51
CA LEU A 457 14.09 -1.50 8.73
C LEU A 457 13.30 -0.45 9.50
N ASP A 458 12.29 -0.89 10.25
CA ASP A 458 11.50 -0.06 11.14
C ASP A 458 12.36 0.62 12.22
N ASN A 459 13.27 -0.11 12.85
CA ASN A 459 14.18 0.44 13.86
C ASN A 459 15.19 1.41 13.24
N GLU A 460 15.79 1.06 12.10
CA GLU A 460 16.71 1.97 11.38
C GLU A 460 15.99 3.25 10.94
N GLY A 461 14.78 3.10 10.40
CA GLY A 461 13.95 4.23 9.97
C GLY A 461 13.59 5.15 11.12
N LEU A 462 13.22 4.59 12.28
CA LEU A 462 12.83 5.35 13.48
C LEU A 462 13.94 6.29 13.96
N MET A 463 15.18 5.80 14.03
CA MET A 463 16.36 6.61 14.40
C MET A 463 16.63 7.75 13.40
N GLY A 464 16.24 7.58 12.14
CA GLY A 464 16.40 8.57 11.07
C GLY A 464 15.24 9.55 10.90
N LEU A 465 14.11 9.37 11.61
CA LEU A 465 12.87 10.11 11.33
C LEU A 465 13.01 11.62 11.51
N GLY A 466 13.72 12.10 12.53
CA GLY A 466 13.92 13.55 12.73
C GLY A 466 14.63 14.21 11.54
N LYS A 467 15.70 13.58 11.05
CA LYS A 467 16.42 14.03 9.83
C LYS A 467 15.53 13.93 8.58
N TRP A 468 14.67 12.92 8.50
CA TRP A 468 13.71 12.80 7.41
C TRP A 468 12.69 13.94 7.42
N ILE A 469 12.10 14.26 8.58
CA ILE A 469 11.12 15.35 8.72
C ILE A 469 11.75 16.69 8.33
N ALA A 470 12.92 17.02 8.87
CA ALA A 470 13.60 18.27 8.54
C ALA A 470 13.84 18.44 7.03
N ARG A 471 14.28 17.36 6.35
CA ARG A 471 14.45 17.38 4.88
C ARG A 471 13.13 17.56 4.13
N LYS A 472 12.07 16.88 4.56
CA LYS A 472 10.75 16.98 3.92
C LYS A 472 10.11 18.35 4.14
N TRP A 473 10.28 18.93 5.32
CA TRP A 473 9.87 20.30 5.64
C TRP A 473 10.55 21.31 4.72
N HIS A 474 11.88 21.27 4.63
CA HIS A 474 12.62 22.15 3.73
C HIS A 474 12.19 21.99 2.26
N SER A 475 11.98 20.75 1.79
CA SER A 475 11.47 20.51 0.45
C SER A 475 10.06 21.09 0.24
N ALA A 476 9.21 21.11 1.28
CA ALA A 476 7.88 21.70 1.21
C ALA A 476 7.95 23.24 1.17
N GLU A 477 8.82 23.85 1.96
CA GLU A 477 9.05 25.31 1.94
C GLU A 477 9.55 25.78 0.58
N VAL A 478 10.57 25.11 0.02
CA VAL A 478 11.09 25.42 -1.32
C VAL A 478 9.96 25.32 -2.35
N LYS A 479 9.15 24.25 -2.29
CA LYS A 479 8.08 24.06 -3.26
C LYS A 479 6.94 25.08 -3.11
N ARG A 480 6.66 25.51 -1.88
CA ARG A 480 5.71 26.58 -1.60
C ARG A 480 6.20 27.91 -2.17
N ALA A 481 7.46 28.27 -1.92
CA ALA A 481 8.06 29.49 -2.44
C ALA A 481 8.10 29.54 -3.98
N GLU A 482 8.33 28.39 -4.64
CA GLU A 482 8.17 28.28 -6.09
C GLU A 482 6.72 28.55 -6.52
N GLY A 483 5.74 27.93 -5.87
CA GLY A 483 4.33 28.13 -6.20
C GLY A 483 3.86 29.58 -5.99
N ASP A 484 4.29 30.22 -4.91
CA ASP A 484 3.97 31.62 -4.61
C ASP A 484 4.56 32.56 -5.67
N ARG A 485 5.76 32.25 -6.18
CA ARG A 485 6.39 32.99 -7.29
C ARG A 485 5.62 32.81 -8.59
N ASP A 486 5.28 31.57 -8.96
CA ASP A 486 4.54 31.26 -10.19
C ASP A 486 3.16 31.96 -10.20
N VAL A 487 2.48 32.02 -9.05
CA VAL A 487 1.21 32.75 -8.91
C VAL A 487 1.44 34.25 -9.08
N LYS A 488 2.48 34.82 -8.46
CA LYS A 488 2.80 36.24 -8.60
C LYS A 488 3.13 36.62 -10.05
N GLU A 489 3.90 35.80 -10.75
CA GLU A 489 4.27 35.99 -12.15
C GLU A 489 3.08 35.84 -13.11
N SER A 490 2.04 35.12 -12.71
CA SER A 490 0.82 34.99 -13.52
C SER A 490 -0.04 36.25 -13.53
N GLU A 491 0.18 37.18 -12.59
CA GLU A 491 -0.65 38.38 -12.35
C GLU A 491 -2.14 38.09 -12.05
N GLU A 492 -2.48 36.82 -11.84
CA GLU A 492 -3.85 36.38 -11.59
C GLU A 492 -4.08 35.99 -10.13
N SER A 493 -5.34 36.10 -9.69
CA SER A 493 -5.70 35.67 -8.33
C SER A 493 -5.66 34.14 -8.19
N PRO A 494 -5.28 33.59 -7.02
CA PRO A 494 -5.35 32.15 -6.77
C PRO A 494 -6.74 31.54 -7.00
N ASP A 495 -7.81 32.29 -6.74
CA ASP A 495 -9.18 31.82 -6.94
C ASP A 495 -9.55 31.74 -8.42
N PHE A 496 -9.14 32.72 -9.22
CA PHE A 496 -9.27 32.64 -10.68
C PHE A 496 -8.53 31.41 -11.24
N LEU A 497 -7.28 31.19 -10.81
CA LEU A 497 -6.50 30.02 -11.24
C LEU A 497 -7.17 28.69 -10.85
N ARG A 498 -7.79 28.60 -9.67
CA ARG A 498 -8.57 27.42 -9.25
C ARG A 498 -9.81 27.21 -10.12
N GLN A 499 -10.52 28.29 -10.49
CA GLN A 499 -11.67 28.21 -11.39
C GLN A 499 -11.25 27.75 -12.80
N GLN A 500 -10.16 28.31 -13.34
CA GLN A 500 -9.61 27.88 -14.63
C GLN A 500 -9.15 26.42 -14.59
N TRP A 501 -8.50 26.00 -13.51
CA TRP A 501 -8.12 24.60 -13.31
C TRP A 501 -9.36 23.69 -13.27
N ALA A 502 -10.42 24.06 -12.54
CA ALA A 502 -11.66 23.29 -12.48
C ALA A 502 -12.32 23.19 -13.87
N ALA A 503 -12.36 24.30 -14.63
CA ALA A 503 -12.87 24.32 -16.00
C ALA A 503 -12.03 23.42 -16.93
N GLN A 504 -10.70 23.44 -16.79
CA GLN A 504 -9.80 22.58 -17.54
C GLN A 504 -10.04 21.10 -17.21
N VAL A 505 -10.12 20.73 -15.94
CA VAL A 505 -10.40 19.35 -15.51
C VAL A 505 -11.74 18.91 -16.09
N ALA A 506 -12.80 19.70 -15.93
CA ALA A 506 -14.13 19.39 -16.46
C ALA A 506 -14.16 19.27 -17.99
N ALA A 507 -13.31 20.00 -18.72
CA ALA A 507 -13.19 19.86 -20.17
C ALA A 507 -12.42 18.60 -20.57
N GLN A 508 -11.33 18.27 -19.86
CA GLN A 508 -10.38 17.21 -20.21
C GLN A 508 -10.77 15.82 -19.68
N THR A 509 -11.72 15.73 -18.75
CA THR A 509 -12.27 14.44 -18.27
C THR A 509 -13.57 14.03 -18.97
N LYS A 510 -14.05 14.82 -19.94
CA LYS A 510 -15.26 14.48 -20.72
C LYS A 510 -15.08 13.11 -21.40
N PRO A 511 -16.13 12.25 -21.39
CA PRO A 511 -16.04 10.95 -22.03
C PRO A 511 -15.61 11.08 -23.50
N PRO A 512 -14.58 10.35 -23.94
CA PRO A 512 -14.19 10.38 -25.34
C PRO A 512 -15.32 9.79 -26.21
N PRO A 513 -15.46 10.24 -27.47
CA PRO A 513 -16.49 9.71 -28.36
C PRO A 513 -16.35 8.18 -28.53
N ARG A 514 -17.44 7.45 -28.27
CA ARG A 514 -17.51 5.98 -28.36
C ARG A 514 -18.00 5.53 -29.73
N GLN A 515 -17.53 4.34 -30.14
CA GLN A 515 -18.15 3.64 -31.26
C GLN A 515 -19.46 3.03 -30.78
N SER A 516 -20.50 3.06 -31.62
CA SER A 516 -21.75 2.37 -31.31
C SER A 516 -22.40 1.84 -32.58
N LYS A 517 -23.26 0.82 -32.43
CA LYS A 517 -24.00 0.22 -33.54
C LYS A 517 -24.92 1.22 -34.24
N ASN A 518 -25.38 2.25 -33.53
CA ASN A 518 -26.33 3.27 -34.03
C ASN A 518 -25.72 4.68 -34.06
N ALA A 519 -24.40 4.80 -34.13
CA ALA A 519 -23.70 6.09 -34.06
C ALA A 519 -24.08 7.01 -35.24
N GLY A 520 -24.18 6.42 -36.44
CA GLY A 520 -24.61 7.13 -37.66
C GLY A 520 -26.03 7.66 -37.54
N LYS A 521 -26.97 6.82 -37.08
CA LYS A 521 -28.38 7.18 -36.85
C LYS A 521 -28.51 8.38 -35.91
N LYS A 522 -27.88 8.31 -34.74
CA LYS A 522 -27.88 9.40 -33.74
C LYS A 522 -27.31 10.70 -34.30
N ALA A 523 -26.21 10.62 -35.06
CA ALA A 523 -25.58 11.79 -35.66
C ALA A 523 -26.47 12.46 -36.73
N VAL A 524 -27.18 11.66 -37.52
CA VAL A 524 -28.16 12.15 -38.51
C VAL A 524 -29.37 12.78 -37.81
N GLU A 525 -29.93 12.13 -36.80
CA GLU A 525 -31.05 12.66 -36.01
C GLU A 525 -30.71 14.02 -35.36
N GLU A 526 -29.50 14.16 -34.82
CA GLU A 526 -29.04 15.43 -34.25
C GLU A 526 -28.85 16.52 -35.31
N ALA A 527 -28.29 16.20 -36.48
CA ALA A 527 -28.18 17.16 -37.57
C ALA A 527 -29.56 17.64 -38.05
N VAL A 528 -30.52 16.71 -38.18
CA VAL A 528 -31.92 17.02 -38.52
C VAL A 528 -32.58 17.89 -37.45
N ARG A 529 -32.29 17.63 -36.16
CA ARG A 529 -32.77 18.48 -35.06
C ARG A 529 -32.21 19.90 -35.17
N LEU A 530 -30.91 20.04 -35.40
CA LEU A 530 -30.26 21.35 -35.59
C LEU A 530 -30.80 22.10 -36.82
N GLN A 531 -31.13 21.39 -37.89
CA GLN A 531 -31.77 21.96 -39.07
C GLN A 531 -33.14 22.55 -38.73
N LYS A 532 -33.99 21.81 -38.00
CA LYS A 532 -35.30 22.32 -37.53
C LYS A 532 -35.15 23.55 -36.62
N VAL A 533 -34.16 23.56 -35.73
CA VAL A 533 -33.91 24.71 -34.83
C VAL A 533 -33.48 25.93 -35.64
N ARG A 534 -32.60 25.77 -36.64
CA ARG A 534 -32.21 26.84 -37.55
C ARG A 534 -33.43 27.42 -38.27
N ASP A 535 -34.28 26.56 -38.83
CA ASP A 535 -35.46 26.99 -39.59
C ASP A 535 -36.42 27.79 -38.71
N SER A 536 -36.70 27.30 -37.49
CA SER A 536 -37.53 28.00 -36.51
C SER A 536 -36.93 29.34 -36.06
N LEU A 537 -35.62 29.42 -35.83
CA LEU A 537 -34.95 30.67 -35.48
C LEU A 537 -34.98 31.67 -36.64
N THR A 538 -34.85 31.19 -37.89
CA THR A 538 -34.88 32.03 -39.09
C THR A 538 -36.28 32.61 -39.29
N GLU A 539 -37.33 31.80 -39.12
CA GLU A 539 -38.72 32.27 -39.18
C GLU A 539 -39.03 33.29 -38.09
N ARG A 540 -38.55 33.07 -36.85
CA ARG A 540 -38.72 34.02 -35.75
C ARG A 540 -37.99 35.34 -35.99
N ILE A 541 -36.80 35.31 -36.57
CA ILE A 541 -36.06 36.52 -36.93
C ILE A 541 -36.80 37.27 -38.03
N ALA A 542 -37.25 36.59 -39.09
CA ALA A 542 -38.02 37.23 -40.17
C ALA A 542 -39.27 37.94 -39.64
N LYS A 543 -40.04 37.31 -38.73
CA LYS A 543 -41.21 37.94 -38.10
C LYS A 543 -40.85 39.20 -37.28
N LEU A 544 -39.71 39.21 -36.60
CA LEU A 544 -39.26 40.39 -35.86
C LEU A 544 -38.71 41.48 -36.80
N GLU A 545 -38.06 41.09 -37.89
CA GLU A 545 -37.62 42.03 -38.94
C GLU A 545 -38.82 42.68 -39.63
N ASP A 546 -39.90 41.94 -39.89
CA ASP A 546 -41.16 42.48 -40.41
C ASP A 546 -41.77 43.52 -39.47
N VAL A 547 -41.80 43.26 -38.15
CA VAL A 547 -42.29 44.22 -37.12
C VAL A 547 -41.42 45.48 -37.05
N ILE A 548 -40.09 45.34 -37.21
CA ILE A 548 -39.17 46.48 -37.22
C ILE A 548 -39.31 47.31 -38.51
N CYS A 549 -39.64 46.67 -39.63
CA CYS A 549 -39.83 47.33 -40.92
C CYS A 549 -41.25 47.89 -41.13
N ASP A 550 -42.20 47.58 -40.25
CA ASP A 550 -43.56 48.10 -40.29
C ASP A 550 -43.60 49.54 -39.75
N VAL A 551 -44.03 50.47 -40.62
CA VAL A 551 -44.06 51.91 -40.34
C VAL A 551 -45.19 52.27 -39.37
N ASP A 552 -46.19 51.39 -39.23
CA ASP A 552 -47.36 51.57 -38.36
C ASP A 552 -47.26 50.77 -37.04
N ALA A 553 -46.10 50.17 -36.75
CA ALA A 553 -45.89 49.36 -35.54
C ALA A 553 -45.94 50.20 -34.25
N ASP A 554 -46.54 49.63 -33.19
CA ASP A 554 -46.56 50.24 -31.86
C ASP A 554 -45.11 50.42 -31.34
N PRO A 555 -44.74 51.61 -30.82
CA PRO A 555 -43.40 51.87 -30.27
C PRO A 555 -42.92 50.86 -29.22
N VAL A 556 -43.84 50.25 -28.46
CA VAL A 556 -43.55 49.20 -27.47
C VAL A 556 -43.18 47.88 -28.15
N ASP A 557 -43.87 47.54 -29.24
CA ASP A 557 -43.61 46.32 -30.01
C ASP A 557 -42.32 46.45 -30.84
N TYR A 558 -42.03 47.63 -31.39
CA TYR A 558 -40.77 47.93 -32.05
C TYR A 558 -39.58 47.74 -31.09
N ALA A 559 -39.61 48.39 -29.92
CA ALA A 559 -38.54 48.30 -28.93
C ALA A 559 -38.37 46.87 -28.40
N GLY A 560 -39.47 46.13 -28.21
CA GLY A 560 -39.45 44.73 -27.80
C GLY A 560 -38.91 43.78 -28.89
N ALA A 561 -39.15 44.10 -30.17
CA ALA A 561 -38.60 43.34 -31.29
C ALA A 561 -37.10 43.58 -31.46
N GLU A 562 -36.63 44.82 -31.33
CA GLU A 562 -35.23 45.22 -31.43
C GLU A 562 -34.36 44.56 -30.35
N ASP A 563 -34.82 44.57 -29.08
CA ASP A 563 -34.11 43.94 -27.94
C ASP A 563 -33.92 42.42 -28.13
N ARG A 564 -34.94 41.73 -28.67
CA ARG A 564 -34.91 40.27 -28.88
C ARG A 564 -34.14 39.85 -30.13
N LEU A 565 -34.07 40.73 -31.14
CA LEU A 565 -33.45 40.45 -32.44
C LEU A 565 -31.97 40.07 -32.29
N LEU A 566 -31.22 40.84 -31.49
CA LEU A 566 -29.79 40.64 -31.29
C LEU A 566 -29.50 39.25 -30.69
N GLY A 567 -30.26 38.87 -29.65
CA GLY A 567 -30.13 37.56 -29.00
C GLY A 567 -30.48 36.40 -29.93
N LEU A 568 -31.53 36.53 -30.75
CA LEU A 568 -31.92 35.49 -31.70
C LEU A 568 -30.93 35.36 -32.86
N LYS A 569 -30.36 36.47 -33.37
CA LYS A 569 -29.30 36.45 -34.40
C LYS A 569 -28.05 35.73 -33.88
N GLN A 570 -27.61 35.99 -32.65
CA GLN A 570 -26.51 35.26 -32.02
C GLN A 570 -26.80 33.75 -31.86
N GLN A 571 -28.03 33.40 -31.45
CA GLN A 571 -28.46 32.00 -31.37
C GLN A 571 -28.48 31.31 -32.74
N LEU A 572 -28.95 32.00 -33.79
CA LEU A 572 -28.97 31.50 -35.16
C LEU A 572 -27.55 31.22 -35.67
N ASP A 573 -26.60 32.13 -35.45
CA ASP A 573 -25.21 31.95 -35.87
C ASP A 573 -24.52 30.81 -35.12
N SER A 574 -24.78 30.67 -33.82
CA SER A 574 -24.35 29.52 -33.02
C SER A 574 -24.92 28.21 -33.55
N CYS A 575 -26.22 28.20 -33.91
CA CYS A 575 -26.90 27.04 -34.47
C CYS A 575 -26.36 26.65 -35.86
N LYS A 576 -26.19 27.63 -36.77
CA LYS A 576 -25.57 27.43 -38.09
C LYS A 576 -24.16 26.84 -37.95
N SER A 577 -23.37 27.33 -37.00
CA SER A 577 -22.03 26.82 -36.70
C SER A 577 -22.04 25.38 -36.16
N LYS A 578 -23.03 25.01 -35.34
CA LYS A 578 -23.23 23.64 -34.86
C LYS A 578 -23.66 22.71 -36.00
N LEU A 579 -24.61 23.13 -36.83
CA LEU A 579 -25.12 22.38 -37.98
C LEU A 579 -24.00 22.09 -38.99
N SER A 580 -23.22 23.10 -39.38
CA SER A 580 -22.08 22.95 -40.29
C SER A 580 -21.05 21.92 -39.77
N ARG A 581 -20.81 21.88 -38.45
CA ARG A 581 -19.93 20.87 -37.83
C ARG A 581 -20.52 19.46 -37.88
N ALA A 582 -21.83 19.33 -37.69
CA ALA A 582 -22.54 18.05 -37.79
C ALA A 582 -22.54 17.52 -39.23
N GLU A 583 -22.84 18.37 -40.22
CA GLU A 583 -22.82 18.01 -41.64
C GLU A 583 -21.42 17.62 -42.12
N ARG A 584 -20.38 18.35 -41.69
CA ARG A 584 -18.98 17.97 -41.93
C ARG A 584 -18.62 16.62 -41.30
N ALA A 585 -19.23 16.26 -40.17
CA ALA A 585 -19.06 14.95 -39.55
C ALA A 585 -19.58 13.82 -40.43
N LEU A 586 -20.81 14.00 -40.90
CA LEU A 586 -21.53 13.07 -41.74
C LEU A 586 -20.93 13.02 -43.16
N GLY A 587 -20.26 14.08 -43.61
CA GLY A 587 -19.72 14.19 -44.96
C GLY A 587 -20.73 14.65 -46.01
N VAL A 588 -21.79 15.33 -45.58
CA VAL A 588 -22.95 15.70 -46.39
C VAL A 588 -23.06 17.21 -46.55
N GLN A 589 -21.92 17.89 -46.66
CA GLN A 589 -21.88 19.34 -46.83
C GLN A 589 -22.74 19.74 -48.04
N ASN A 590 -23.58 20.76 -47.85
CA ASN A 590 -24.46 21.33 -48.88
C ASN A 590 -25.62 20.41 -49.36
N GLN A 591 -25.97 19.34 -48.62
CA GLN A 591 -27.19 18.57 -48.91
C GLN A 591 -28.39 19.08 -48.10
N LEU A 592 -29.51 19.31 -48.78
CA LEU A 592 -30.75 19.79 -48.15
C LEU A 592 -31.47 18.71 -47.31
N HIS A 593 -31.30 17.43 -47.66
CA HIS A 593 -32.07 16.32 -47.07
C HIS A 593 -31.22 15.06 -46.85
N TYR A 594 -30.85 14.80 -45.59
CA TYR A 594 -30.05 13.61 -45.20
C TYR A 594 -30.77 12.69 -44.20
N ARG A 595 -32.10 12.82 -44.02
CA ARG A 595 -32.89 11.92 -43.14
C ARG A 595 -32.79 10.45 -43.54
N HIS A 596 -32.75 10.15 -44.83
CA HIS A 596 -32.64 8.79 -45.36
C HIS A 596 -31.31 8.10 -44.99
N LEU A 597 -30.28 8.90 -44.64
CA LEU A 597 -28.97 8.38 -44.26
C LEU A 597 -28.90 7.82 -42.84
N ALA A 598 -29.97 7.95 -42.04
CA ALA A 598 -30.03 7.46 -40.66
C ALA A 598 -29.73 5.94 -40.55
N ASN A 599 -30.11 5.16 -41.56
CA ASN A 599 -29.87 3.71 -41.60
C ASN A 599 -28.67 3.33 -42.50
N SER A 600 -27.89 4.29 -42.96
CA SER A 600 -26.74 4.02 -43.84
C SER A 600 -25.59 3.39 -43.05
N ALA A 601 -25.18 2.19 -43.48
CA ALA A 601 -23.99 1.52 -42.95
C ALA A 601 -22.72 2.37 -43.13
N TYR A 602 -22.59 3.05 -44.28
CA TYR A 602 -21.46 3.94 -44.57
C TYR A 602 -21.35 5.08 -43.56
N ILE A 603 -22.45 5.78 -43.27
CA ILE A 603 -22.46 6.89 -42.30
C ILE A 603 -22.13 6.39 -40.91
N ASN A 604 -22.66 5.22 -40.53
CA ASN A 604 -22.34 4.60 -39.25
C ASN A 604 -20.84 4.26 -39.13
N HIS A 605 -20.25 3.65 -40.15
CA HIS A 605 -18.81 3.37 -40.18
C HIS A 605 -17.98 4.65 -40.17
N ARG A 606 -18.37 5.68 -40.92
CA ARG A 606 -17.66 6.97 -40.97
C ARG A 606 -17.64 7.67 -39.62
N ILE A 607 -18.78 7.73 -38.92
CA ILE A 607 -18.86 8.34 -37.57
C ILE A 607 -18.02 7.52 -36.58
N ASN A 608 -18.09 6.19 -36.62
CA ASN A 608 -17.28 5.32 -35.79
C ASN A 608 -15.77 5.43 -36.08
N ALA A 609 -15.37 5.57 -37.34
CA ALA A 609 -13.99 5.79 -37.75
C ALA A 609 -13.48 7.17 -37.33
N ARG A 610 -14.33 8.20 -37.42
CA ARG A 610 -14.01 9.55 -36.92
C ARG A 610 -13.81 9.54 -35.40
N ALA A 611 -14.70 8.88 -34.65
CA ALA A 611 -14.56 8.73 -33.20
C ALA A 611 -13.24 8.05 -32.83
N LEU A 612 -12.86 6.97 -33.54
CA LEU A 612 -11.59 6.28 -33.36
C LEU A 612 -10.39 7.19 -33.68
N LYS A 613 -10.43 7.91 -34.81
CA LYS A 613 -9.37 8.85 -35.23
C LYS A 613 -9.16 9.97 -34.20
N ILE A 614 -10.24 10.55 -33.67
CA ILE A 614 -10.17 11.59 -32.64
C ILE A 614 -9.48 11.02 -31.40
N ARG A 615 -9.92 9.86 -30.92
CA ARG A 615 -9.33 9.20 -29.76
C ARG A 615 -7.84 8.90 -29.94
N LEU A 616 -7.44 8.37 -31.10
CA LEU A 616 -6.02 8.10 -31.39
C LEU A 616 -5.18 9.38 -31.43
N ARG A 617 -5.71 10.47 -32.02
CA ARG A 617 -5.02 11.77 -32.03
C ARG A 617 -4.88 12.33 -30.61
N GLU A 618 -5.94 12.33 -29.82
CA GLU A 618 -5.90 12.81 -28.43
C GLU A 618 -4.87 12.04 -27.60
N ARG A 619 -4.84 10.70 -27.71
CA ARG A 619 -3.79 9.88 -27.08
C ARG A 619 -2.39 10.25 -27.53
N LEU A 620 -2.18 10.41 -28.84
CA LEU A 620 -0.86 10.70 -29.38
C LEU A 620 -0.38 12.10 -28.97
N CYS A 621 -1.28 13.08 -28.92
CA CYS A 621 -1.01 14.41 -28.37
C CYS A 621 -0.66 14.32 -26.89
N ALA A 622 -1.49 13.67 -26.06
CA ALA A 622 -1.24 13.50 -24.63
C ALA A 622 0.12 12.85 -24.36
N ARG A 623 0.40 11.73 -25.04
CA ARG A 623 1.68 11.00 -24.90
C ARG A 623 2.89 11.82 -25.37
N LYS A 624 2.75 12.63 -26.42
CA LYS A 624 3.81 13.56 -26.86
C LYS A 624 4.07 14.67 -25.83
N PHE A 625 3.01 15.27 -25.28
CA PHE A 625 3.14 16.29 -24.22
C PHE A 625 3.87 15.73 -22.99
N GLU A 626 3.49 14.53 -22.54
CA GLU A 626 4.14 13.86 -21.42
C GLU A 626 5.60 13.50 -21.70
N ARG A 627 5.86 12.86 -22.84
CA ARG A 627 7.24 12.51 -23.23
C ARG A 627 8.13 13.74 -23.31
N THR A 628 7.61 14.86 -23.81
CA THR A 628 8.36 16.14 -23.87
C THR A 628 8.67 16.67 -22.46
N ARG A 629 7.75 16.53 -21.49
CA ARG A 629 8.01 16.88 -20.08
C ARG A 629 9.09 16.00 -19.44
N ILE A 630 9.02 14.68 -19.66
CA ILE A 630 10.01 13.72 -19.16
C ILE A 630 11.38 14.01 -19.77
N GLU A 631 11.46 14.20 -21.09
CA GLU A 631 12.72 14.52 -21.78
C GLU A 631 13.32 15.85 -21.30
N ARG A 632 12.50 16.87 -21.05
CA ARG A 632 12.96 18.14 -20.45
C ARG A 632 13.47 17.94 -19.02
N ALA A 633 12.81 17.12 -18.21
CA ALA A 633 13.24 16.82 -16.85
C ALA A 633 14.56 16.03 -16.83
N ALA A 634 14.70 15.02 -17.70
CA ALA A 634 15.92 14.22 -17.85
C ALA A 634 17.11 15.09 -18.29
N ARG A 635 16.90 15.99 -19.27
CA ARG A 635 17.92 16.96 -19.71
C ARG A 635 18.35 17.90 -18.57
N ARG A 636 17.40 18.39 -17.76
CA ARG A 636 17.71 19.23 -16.59
C ARG A 636 18.51 18.48 -15.51
N GLN A 637 18.26 17.18 -15.32
CA GLN A 637 19.05 16.35 -14.40
C GLN A 637 20.47 16.10 -14.91
N GLN A 638 20.65 15.84 -16.22
CA GLN A 638 21.98 15.72 -16.83
C GLN A 638 22.81 17.00 -16.71
N TYR A 639 22.18 18.18 -16.85
CA TYR A 639 22.86 19.47 -16.70
C TYR A 639 23.20 19.84 -15.23
N ASN A 640 22.45 19.34 -14.24
CA ASN A 640 22.62 19.70 -12.83
C ASN A 640 23.55 18.77 -12.02
N GLY A 641 24.33 17.90 -12.68
CA GLY A 641 25.47 17.20 -12.07
C GLY A 641 25.17 16.23 -10.91
N LYS A 642 23.91 15.94 -10.57
CA LYS A 642 23.56 14.94 -9.55
C LYS A 642 23.38 13.58 -10.21
N SER A 643 24.45 12.79 -10.23
CA SER A 643 24.44 11.36 -10.56
C SER A 643 23.57 10.59 -9.55
N SER A 644 22.27 10.48 -9.85
CA SER A 644 21.41 9.43 -9.28
C SER A 644 21.22 8.35 -10.36
N PRO A 645 21.18 7.06 -10.00
CA PRO A 645 21.11 5.97 -10.98
C PRO A 645 19.89 6.14 -11.90
N CYS A 646 20.19 6.07 -13.18
CA CYS A 646 19.27 6.17 -14.30
C CYS A 646 18.19 5.07 -14.22
N TRP A 647 16.97 5.41 -13.82
CA TRP A 647 15.80 4.54 -13.94
C TRP A 647 15.19 4.73 -15.32
N THR A 648 15.57 3.88 -16.26
CA THR A 648 15.03 3.86 -17.63
C THR A 648 14.10 2.66 -17.81
N LEU A 649 12.83 2.96 -18.07
CA LEU A 649 11.94 2.26 -19.01
C LEU A 649 11.92 0.71 -18.99
N GLN A 650 11.42 0.10 -17.91
CA GLN A 650 10.93 -1.29 -17.99
C GLN A 650 9.48 -1.50 -17.51
N LYS A 651 8.76 -0.44 -17.12
CA LYS A 651 7.36 -0.55 -16.65
C LYS A 651 6.35 0.48 -17.24
N ILE A 652 6.75 1.30 -18.21
CA ILE A 652 5.82 2.03 -19.10
C ILE A 652 5.84 1.34 -20.45
#